data_AF-A0A346SJR8-F1
#
_entry.id   AF-A0A346SJR8-F1
#
_cell.length_a   1.000
_cell.length_b   1.000
_cell.length_c   1.000
_cell.angle_alpha   90.00
_cell.angle_beta   90.00
_cell.angle_gamma   90.00
#
_symmetry.space_group_name_H-M   'P 1'
#
loop_
_entity.id
_entity.type
_entity.pdbx_description
1 polymer ?
#
loop_
_entity_poly.entity_id
_entity_poly.type
_entity_poly.pdbx_seq_one_letter_code
_entity_poly.pdbx_strand_id
1 'polypeptide(L)'
;MIYDVLPGNPAVINPHFECIEVTGNTVLPANGMYIVLRGVVQLRQNGNPLASADVGDYFYEEHLQISDIPVSLEALALDGTRLAYLSSKNWLQIPESIRQPCFATMFGDLVSVQLHNFQQPINCCSVTAAALSMSALGFSCEVNDIFRECALPSSFVVNDGISLGELFDVACTYIHTQGLRERVQVQAYFMDEDTTSVPLLLEAIDESNRLGGDNDILVANFQVGVAHGKENMPGGHFAVIAKCNPSTGLVHMMDVHPEKYGKLWVTTVERLWQAMSDRDGTSMRSRGLLRFSARAAVKTHLKTFKQRCNYVDSTRYLAKDPKKRRNLFRRATPNMNSLGVLAESLAIHGDNRVDEDELLRATKASFTDAVSRVATAEDMHDMAQKYLSQSENVHLSSSFQSFETRNDTSIQTPQDWFKALLKSLNTNKDRHLMINIDFNRVTGIEAIRPPDNVYRETALLEEFWCLCIAYDEDQDVVTIVDMSPATSQVWQAPRGNIFRGLRDLEDPALVMIEEIDPPEDPSDVASIIKHNKMVLFYEDEDPWSYMLRSVLSNIGATTVKQIDVGGRDPNMIRMRRQLVTLGERPDPPYLFFKGGCISKSDELEDIVDMIRAGELQAKMRTEGLPVSELNETPSLEKNPFGYPKGVMNQVNAGKRNVLLCACGSSAADKIPELVERIVDAGHNVKLIPSVSAEKFFRDFGAERIDAKITHHDYYRDDDEWNFRYLKFDMPVRASHLALCDWADCVIVAPITCNTMGKVANGIADNLLTSVFVAWQYQKKPVILCPACNTNMWNNITTQNNVDKLKALGVDFIGPREGRLSNGRMGIGMMATPDQVMEALADAFEELDDQKYRVCKWAREAAAADDINEWKRVFRAIDEEIVGVNIVDEAHGDSLLHYAAGGEGELNESGHDLGKPDYEAAQDLIDRDIDVNIVNDHGFTALHVAVMNKAPKMVEILLGADDMDATSCIEFVQGMQIEPEIRTMLDAWAQDHNLKMADPEQGRDESFVAVKEPSYLYFTYGSLKKGFPNHDAHSKVLNDFVGMARTRQPMPLIIPKEPFCDNPNCGYLHRMATLVDQQGMGKQVGGEVYRVTESGLSELDRLEGYHGPGSPQNVYVRKKINVVVEGVMKPAYAYVIADPEKYLKSWREGTSEVVSDYTLDMAQGEPKPGFEPVV
;
A
#
# COMPACT_ATOMS: atom_id res chain seq x y z
N MET A 1 79.04 -31.53 9.75
CA MET A 1 77.84 -32.37 9.92
C MET A 1 77.31 -32.31 11.34
N ILE A 2 77.88 -33.00 12.34
CA ILE A 2 77.35 -32.96 13.74
C ILE A 2 77.34 -31.52 14.33
N TYR A 3 78.36 -30.72 14.01
CA TYR A 3 78.45 -29.30 14.40
C TYR A 3 77.34 -28.41 13.79
N ASP A 4 76.84 -28.79 12.61
CA ASP A 4 75.80 -28.03 11.91
C ASP A 4 74.40 -28.33 12.48
N VAL A 5 74.28 -29.42 13.26
CA VAL A 5 73.04 -29.90 13.88
C VAL A 5 72.97 -29.58 15.39
N LEU A 6 74.10 -29.61 16.10
CA LEU A 6 74.17 -29.41 17.56
C LEU A 6 75.00 -28.17 17.95
N PRO A 7 74.40 -27.13 18.54
CA PRO A 7 75.17 -25.97 19.04
C PRO A 7 75.97 -26.34 20.30
N GLY A 8 77.30 -26.52 20.16
CA GLY A 8 78.17 -26.79 21.30
C GLY A 8 79.60 -27.21 20.92
N ASN A 9 80.46 -27.46 21.92
CA ASN A 9 81.84 -27.89 21.69
C ASN A 9 81.90 -29.36 21.19
N PRO A 10 82.35 -29.62 19.95
CA PRO A 10 82.37 -30.98 19.38
C PRO A 10 83.23 -31.96 20.16
N ALA A 11 84.28 -31.49 20.84
CA ALA A 11 85.15 -32.35 21.65
C ALA A 11 84.42 -32.96 22.85
N VAL A 12 83.34 -32.32 23.31
CA VAL A 12 82.51 -32.80 24.43
C VAL A 12 81.34 -33.65 23.93
N ILE A 13 80.80 -33.35 22.74
CA ILE A 13 79.60 -34.01 22.20
C ILE A 13 79.94 -35.30 21.45
N ASN A 14 80.97 -35.28 20.59
CA ASN A 14 81.30 -36.39 19.69
C ASN A 14 81.56 -37.74 20.39
N PRO A 15 82.20 -37.80 21.59
CA PRO A 15 82.44 -39.08 22.26
C PRO A 15 81.18 -39.87 22.64
N HIS A 16 80.01 -39.22 22.65
CA HIS A 16 78.74 -39.83 23.01
C HIS A 16 77.98 -40.45 21.82
N PHE A 17 78.45 -40.22 20.58
CA PHE A 17 77.88 -40.77 19.36
C PHE A 17 78.53 -42.09 18.96
N GLU A 18 77.71 -43.04 18.51
CA GLU A 18 78.13 -44.31 17.94
C GLU A 18 78.00 -44.27 16.42
N CYS A 19 79.03 -44.67 15.67
CA CYS A 19 78.92 -44.79 14.22
C CYS A 19 78.40 -46.17 13.84
N ILE A 20 77.32 -46.21 13.08
CA ILE A 20 76.67 -47.44 12.60
C ILE A 20 76.80 -47.49 11.08
N GLU A 21 77.23 -48.63 10.56
CA GLU A 21 77.23 -48.91 9.12
C GLU A 21 76.23 -50.04 8.85
N VAL A 22 75.26 -49.75 7.99
CA VAL A 22 74.11 -50.61 7.76
C VAL A 22 74.38 -51.52 6.56
N THR A 23 74.34 -52.83 6.79
CA THR A 23 74.46 -53.87 5.75
C THR A 23 73.10 -54.49 5.49
N GLY A 24 72.55 -54.28 4.28
CA GLY A 24 71.18 -54.62 3.92
C GLY A 24 70.14 -53.64 4.50
N ASN A 25 68.96 -53.59 3.89
CA ASN A 25 67.89 -52.68 4.33
C ASN A 25 67.47 -53.01 5.77
N THR A 26 67.70 -52.07 6.70
CA THR A 26 67.53 -52.30 8.14
C THR A 26 66.63 -51.24 8.75
N VAL A 27 65.63 -51.66 9.54
CA VAL A 27 64.78 -50.76 10.33
C VAL A 27 65.52 -50.34 11.60
N LEU A 28 65.62 -49.03 11.81
CA LEU A 28 66.31 -48.45 12.96
C LEU A 28 65.35 -48.29 14.15
N PRO A 29 65.77 -48.62 15.37
CA PRO A 29 64.95 -48.43 16.56
C PRO A 29 64.80 -46.95 16.93
N ALA A 30 63.63 -46.57 17.43
CA ALA A 30 63.32 -45.21 17.88
C ALA A 30 63.69 -45.02 19.38
N ASN A 31 64.97 -45.15 19.72
CA ASN A 31 65.49 -45.04 21.10
C ASN A 31 66.60 -43.99 21.27
N GLY A 32 66.71 -43.08 20.30
CA GLY A 32 67.68 -41.99 20.26
C GLY A 32 67.70 -41.33 18.88
N MET A 33 68.60 -40.37 18.71
CA MET A 33 68.71 -39.58 17.47
C MET A 33 69.72 -40.19 16.51
N TYR A 34 69.43 -40.11 15.21
CA TYR A 34 70.34 -40.50 14.14
C TYR A 34 70.70 -39.29 13.27
N ILE A 35 71.92 -39.25 12.75
CA ILE A 35 72.40 -38.29 11.76
C ILE A 35 72.99 -39.07 10.58
N VAL A 36 72.56 -38.76 9.36
CA VAL A 36 73.05 -39.45 8.14
C VAL A 36 74.40 -38.87 7.74
N LEU A 37 75.45 -39.70 7.79
CA LEU A 37 76.80 -39.30 7.36
C LEU A 37 77.05 -39.63 5.89
N ARG A 38 76.40 -40.67 5.36
CA ARG A 38 76.49 -41.14 3.98
C ARG A 38 75.32 -42.09 3.68
N GLY A 39 74.74 -42.03 2.48
CA GLY A 39 73.60 -42.88 2.10
C GLY A 39 72.26 -42.17 2.32
N VAL A 40 71.16 -42.93 2.35
CA VAL A 40 69.80 -42.40 2.45
C VAL A 40 68.99 -43.27 3.41
N VAL A 41 68.21 -42.64 4.27
CA VAL A 41 67.23 -43.30 5.14
C VAL A 41 65.82 -42.94 4.68
N GLN A 42 64.98 -43.94 4.47
CA GLN A 42 63.56 -43.73 4.17
C GLN A 42 62.77 -43.68 5.48
N LEU A 43 62.13 -42.55 5.77
CA LEU A 43 61.23 -42.39 6.91
C LEU A 43 59.82 -42.79 6.45
N ARG A 44 59.24 -43.81 7.08
CA ARG A 44 58.00 -44.46 6.66
C ARG A 44 56.93 -44.37 7.73
N GLN A 45 55.67 -44.32 7.31
CA GLN A 45 54.52 -44.43 8.19
C GLN A 45 53.59 -45.51 7.64
N ASN A 46 53.25 -46.50 8.46
CA ASN A 46 52.46 -47.68 8.06
C ASN A 46 53.02 -48.39 6.80
N GLY A 47 54.35 -48.44 6.65
CA GLY A 47 55.04 -49.08 5.52
C GLY A 47 55.21 -48.21 4.27
N ASN A 48 54.55 -47.05 4.19
CA ASN A 48 54.68 -46.12 3.06
C ASN A 48 55.76 -45.07 3.32
N PRO A 49 56.62 -44.74 2.34
CA PRO A 49 57.55 -43.61 2.44
C PRO A 49 56.80 -42.30 2.72
N LEU A 50 57.27 -41.57 3.72
CA LEU A 50 56.77 -40.26 4.14
C LEU A 50 57.77 -39.16 3.79
N ALA A 51 59.04 -39.35 4.15
CA ALA A 51 60.15 -38.44 3.83
C ALA A 51 61.46 -39.23 3.62
N SER A 52 62.49 -38.58 3.09
CA SER A 52 63.86 -39.12 3.02
C SER A 52 64.81 -38.25 3.82
N ALA A 53 65.71 -38.88 4.57
CA ALA A 53 66.83 -38.23 5.22
C ALA A 53 68.12 -38.53 4.42
N ASP A 54 68.70 -37.48 3.87
CA ASP A 54 69.93 -37.48 3.08
C ASP A 54 71.13 -37.05 3.93
N VAL A 55 72.32 -36.97 3.31
CA VAL A 55 73.57 -36.64 4.02
C VAL A 55 73.48 -35.28 4.74
N GLY A 56 73.62 -35.32 6.06
CA GLY A 56 73.49 -34.16 6.94
C GLY A 56 72.19 -34.12 7.73
N ASP A 57 71.18 -34.86 7.29
CA ASP A 57 69.87 -34.87 7.95
C ASP A 57 69.86 -35.70 9.23
N TYR A 58 68.96 -35.32 10.14
CA TYR A 58 68.74 -35.97 11.41
C TYR A 58 67.26 -36.33 11.63
N PHE A 59 67.03 -37.38 12.40
CA PHE A 59 65.70 -37.88 12.73
C PHE A 59 65.70 -38.64 14.08
N TYR A 60 64.50 -38.88 14.64
CA TYR A 60 64.26 -39.45 15.97
C TYR A 60 64.87 -38.65 17.13
N GLU A 61 65.16 -37.37 16.92
CA GLU A 61 65.67 -36.47 17.95
C GLU A 61 64.76 -36.39 19.18
N GLU A 62 63.45 -36.50 19.00
CA GLU A 62 62.45 -36.44 20.06
C GLU A 62 62.62 -37.53 21.12
N HIS A 63 63.15 -38.70 20.73
CA HIS A 63 63.41 -39.83 21.61
C HIS A 63 64.59 -39.63 22.56
N LEU A 64 65.38 -38.55 22.40
CA LEU A 64 66.48 -38.22 23.31
C LEU A 64 66.00 -37.74 24.70
N GLN A 65 64.85 -37.05 24.77
CA GLN A 65 64.32 -36.46 26.01
C GLN A 65 62.94 -37.00 26.38
N ILE A 66 62.15 -37.46 25.40
CA ILE A 66 60.80 -37.96 25.63
C ILE A 66 60.81 -39.47 25.38
N SER A 67 60.50 -40.25 26.40
CA SER A 67 60.35 -41.71 26.27
C SER A 67 58.94 -42.07 25.79
N ASP A 68 58.82 -43.19 25.07
CA ASP A 68 57.55 -43.82 24.69
C ASP A 68 56.56 -42.90 23.94
N ILE A 69 57.08 -42.09 23.01
CA ILE A 69 56.24 -41.24 22.15
C ILE A 69 55.39 -42.14 21.22
N PRO A 70 54.06 -42.00 21.19
CA PRO A 70 53.16 -42.88 20.43
C PRO A 70 53.10 -42.51 18.94
N VAL A 71 54.23 -42.19 18.31
CA VAL A 71 54.33 -41.78 16.89
C VAL A 71 54.65 -43.00 16.02
N SER A 72 53.88 -43.19 14.95
CA SER A 72 53.97 -44.33 14.02
C SER A 72 55.03 -44.17 12.92
N LEU A 73 56.21 -43.63 13.25
CA LEU A 73 57.29 -43.36 12.30
C LEU A 73 58.37 -44.46 12.35
N GLU A 74 58.69 -45.05 11.20
CA GLU A 74 59.70 -46.10 11.04
C GLU A 74 60.82 -45.65 10.09
N ALA A 75 62.07 -45.66 10.54
CA ALA A 75 63.22 -45.31 9.72
C ALA A 75 63.88 -46.55 9.11
N LEU A 76 63.84 -46.71 7.79
CA LEU A 76 64.52 -47.76 7.04
C LEU A 76 65.82 -47.23 6.42
N ALA A 77 66.96 -47.62 6.98
CA ALA A 77 68.26 -47.34 6.37
C ALA A 77 68.52 -48.32 5.22
N LEU A 78 68.83 -47.78 4.04
CA LEU A 78 69.16 -48.59 2.87
C LEU A 78 70.59 -49.16 2.98
N ASP A 79 70.85 -50.25 2.25
CA ASP A 79 72.18 -50.89 2.21
C ASP A 79 73.30 -49.87 1.90
N GLY A 80 74.39 -49.92 2.68
CA GLY A 80 75.53 -49.01 2.54
C GLY A 80 75.36 -47.64 3.22
N THR A 81 74.28 -47.43 3.99
CA THR A 81 74.07 -46.20 4.75
C THR A 81 74.93 -46.18 6.02
N ARG A 82 75.59 -45.05 6.28
CA ARG A 82 76.39 -44.80 7.48
C ARG A 82 75.77 -43.69 8.31
N LEU A 83 75.54 -43.97 9.59
CA LEU A 83 74.82 -43.12 10.53
C LEU A 83 75.67 -42.81 11.76
N ALA A 84 75.47 -41.65 12.36
CA ALA A 84 75.86 -41.36 13.74
C ALA A 84 74.63 -41.47 14.64
N TYR A 85 74.69 -42.32 15.66
CA TYR A 85 73.60 -42.59 16.59
C TYR A 85 73.92 -42.06 17.98
N LEU A 86 72.98 -41.33 18.57
CA LEU A 86 73.03 -40.84 19.94
C LEU A 86 71.86 -41.40 20.71
N SER A 87 72.13 -42.35 21.62
CA SER A 87 71.11 -42.89 22.51
C SER A 87 70.66 -41.87 23.55
N SER A 88 69.41 -41.97 24.02
CA SER A 88 68.89 -41.12 25.11
C SER A 88 69.75 -41.21 26.38
N LYS A 89 70.31 -42.40 26.66
CA LYS A 89 71.23 -42.61 27.80
C LYS A 89 72.54 -41.86 27.66
N ASN A 90 73.12 -41.83 26.45
CA ASN A 90 74.36 -41.10 26.20
C ASN A 90 74.12 -39.59 26.14
N TRP A 91 72.97 -39.16 25.63
CA TRP A 91 72.54 -37.78 25.68
C TRP A 91 72.51 -37.22 27.10
N LEU A 92 71.90 -37.92 28.06
CA LEU A 92 71.83 -37.47 29.46
C LEU A 92 73.20 -37.33 30.16
N GLN A 93 74.27 -37.92 29.60
CA GLN A 93 75.63 -37.78 30.12
C GLN A 93 76.32 -36.50 29.64
N ILE A 94 75.78 -35.82 28.61
CA ILE A 94 76.29 -34.54 28.13
C ILE A 94 75.96 -33.45 29.17
N PRO A 95 76.93 -32.58 29.54
CA PRO A 95 76.70 -31.50 30.51
C PRO A 95 75.48 -30.64 30.17
N GLU A 96 74.72 -30.27 31.19
CA GLU A 96 73.49 -29.48 31.06
C GLU A 96 73.73 -28.14 30.34
N SER A 97 74.86 -27.48 30.58
CA SER A 97 75.26 -26.23 29.92
C SER A 97 75.44 -26.35 28.40
N ILE A 98 75.59 -27.56 27.87
CA ILE A 98 75.66 -27.85 26.42
C ILE A 98 74.32 -28.41 25.92
N ARG A 99 73.64 -29.24 26.72
CA ARG A 99 72.31 -29.75 26.36
C ARG A 99 71.28 -28.63 26.27
N GLN A 100 71.34 -27.61 27.13
CA GLN A 100 70.33 -26.55 27.18
C GLN A 100 70.29 -25.67 25.90
N PRO A 101 71.42 -25.22 25.31
CA PRO A 101 71.41 -24.59 23.98
C PRO A 101 70.91 -25.51 22.87
N CYS A 102 71.34 -26.78 22.88
CA CYS A 102 70.86 -27.80 21.96
C CYS A 102 69.36 -28.08 22.12
N PHE A 103 68.82 -27.86 23.32
CA PHE A 103 67.45 -28.15 23.66
C PHE A 103 66.47 -27.31 22.82
N ALA A 104 66.69 -26.00 22.78
CA ALA A 104 65.88 -25.08 22.00
C ALA A 104 65.94 -25.36 20.49
N THR A 105 67.09 -25.85 20.00
CA THR A 105 67.31 -26.13 18.57
C THR A 105 66.65 -27.45 18.14
N MET A 106 66.77 -28.51 18.96
CA MET A 106 66.31 -29.84 18.59
C MET A 106 64.92 -30.19 19.07
N PHE A 107 64.50 -29.69 20.23
CA PHE A 107 63.20 -30.08 20.79
C PHE A 107 62.18 -28.95 20.64
N GLY A 108 62.64 -27.70 20.48
CA GLY A 108 61.76 -26.54 20.37
C GLY A 108 60.62 -26.61 21.39
N ASP A 109 59.41 -26.43 20.90
CA ASP A 109 58.18 -26.37 21.69
C ASP A 109 57.56 -27.76 21.95
N LEU A 110 58.09 -28.83 21.31
CA LEU A 110 57.54 -30.19 21.37
C LEU A 110 57.45 -30.75 22.80
N VAL A 111 58.46 -30.47 23.63
CA VAL A 111 58.49 -30.97 25.02
C VAL A 111 57.47 -30.24 25.89
N SER A 112 57.37 -28.91 25.75
CA SER A 112 56.40 -28.08 26.48
C SER A 112 54.97 -28.55 26.17
N VAL A 113 54.66 -28.67 24.89
CA VAL A 113 53.36 -29.08 24.34
C VAL A 113 52.99 -30.51 24.76
N GLN A 114 53.95 -31.45 24.76
CA GLN A 114 53.72 -32.85 25.16
C GLN A 114 53.36 -33.02 26.65
N LEU A 115 53.85 -32.13 27.53
CA LEU A 115 53.56 -32.20 28.97
C LEU A 115 52.10 -31.84 29.30
N HIS A 116 51.40 -31.19 28.37
CA HIS A 116 49.97 -30.91 28.52
C HIS A 116 49.14 -32.17 28.21
N ASN A 117 48.25 -32.53 29.13
CA ASN A 117 47.25 -33.57 28.91
C ASN A 117 45.91 -32.91 28.61
N PHE A 118 45.64 -32.73 27.32
CA PHE A 118 44.35 -32.28 26.83
C PHE A 118 43.63 -33.44 26.15
N GLN A 119 42.41 -33.70 26.59
CA GLN A 119 41.50 -34.61 25.93
C GLN A 119 40.27 -33.82 25.52
N GLN A 120 39.94 -33.89 24.24
CA GLN A 120 38.71 -33.35 23.71
C GLN A 120 37.50 -34.02 24.41
N PRO A 121 36.69 -33.26 25.19
CA PRO A 121 35.61 -33.83 25.99
C PRO A 121 34.35 -34.15 25.18
N ILE A 122 34.15 -33.50 24.02
CA ILE A 122 33.03 -33.64 23.08
C ILE A 122 33.59 -33.44 21.66
N ASN A 123 32.92 -33.78 20.55
CA ASN A 123 33.40 -33.54 19.16
C ASN A 123 33.65 -32.03 18.80
N CYS A 124 34.57 -31.34 19.46
CA CYS A 124 34.91 -29.90 19.37
C CYS A 124 36.44 -29.64 19.25
N CYS A 125 37.09 -30.22 18.25
CA CYS A 125 38.55 -30.09 18.06
C CYS A 125 39.04 -28.64 17.97
N SER A 126 38.27 -27.76 17.34
CA SER A 126 38.57 -26.32 17.21
C SER A 126 38.76 -25.62 18.56
N VAL A 127 37.74 -25.65 19.42
CA VAL A 127 37.76 -25.03 20.76
C VAL A 127 38.82 -25.68 21.66
N THR A 128 39.02 -26.99 21.52
CA THR A 128 40.06 -27.70 22.25
C THR A 128 41.46 -27.23 21.85
N ALA A 129 41.70 -26.97 20.57
CA ALA A 129 42.98 -26.44 20.09
C ALA A 129 43.24 -25.01 20.60
N ALA A 130 42.22 -24.16 20.66
CA ALA A 130 42.34 -22.83 21.24
C ALA A 130 42.64 -22.87 22.76
N ALA A 131 41.93 -23.71 23.52
CA ALA A 131 42.17 -23.87 24.97
C ALA A 131 43.58 -24.40 25.27
N LEU A 132 44.03 -25.38 24.49
CA LEU A 132 45.40 -25.91 24.56
C LEU A 132 46.43 -24.81 24.24
N SER A 133 46.19 -24.00 23.21
CA SER A 133 47.09 -22.90 22.83
C SER A 133 47.20 -21.84 23.93
N MET A 134 46.07 -21.45 24.54
CA MET A 134 46.08 -20.53 25.69
C MET A 134 46.82 -21.10 26.89
N SER A 135 46.62 -22.39 27.19
CA SER A 135 47.33 -23.10 28.26
C SER A 135 48.82 -23.20 28.01
N ALA A 136 49.24 -23.47 26.77
CA ALA A 136 50.64 -23.51 26.36
C ALA A 136 51.32 -22.14 26.51
N LEU A 137 50.61 -21.04 26.25
CA LEU A 137 51.08 -19.67 26.51
C LEU A 137 51.15 -19.30 28.01
N GLY A 138 50.85 -20.24 28.91
CA GLY A 138 50.89 -20.05 30.37
C GLY A 138 49.60 -19.49 30.98
N PHE A 139 48.48 -19.51 30.25
CA PHE A 139 47.17 -19.09 30.75
C PHE A 139 46.27 -20.30 30.95
N SER A 140 45.97 -20.63 32.21
CA SER A 140 45.05 -21.73 32.54
C SER A 140 43.70 -21.52 31.84
N CYS A 141 43.37 -22.39 30.89
CA CYS A 141 42.16 -22.29 30.08
C CYS A 141 41.65 -23.69 29.75
N GLU A 142 40.48 -24.07 30.26
CA GLU A 142 39.80 -25.31 29.87
C GLU A 142 38.82 -25.10 28.71
N VAL A 143 38.42 -26.18 28.04
CA VAL A 143 37.39 -26.14 26.98
C VAL A 143 36.09 -25.51 27.50
N ASN A 144 35.68 -25.87 28.72
CA ASN A 144 34.48 -25.34 29.35
C ASN A 144 34.56 -23.83 29.65
N ASP A 145 35.77 -23.29 29.88
CA ASP A 145 35.94 -21.85 30.06
C ASP A 145 35.61 -21.12 28.76
N ILE A 146 36.10 -21.60 27.61
CA ILE A 146 35.77 -20.98 26.32
C ILE A 146 34.25 -21.06 26.05
N PHE A 147 33.61 -22.21 26.30
CA PHE A 147 32.15 -22.33 26.14
C PHE A 147 31.38 -21.33 27.02
N ARG A 148 31.80 -21.15 28.28
CA ARG A 148 31.16 -20.26 29.24
C ARG A 148 31.38 -18.79 28.90
N GLU A 149 32.64 -18.39 28.70
CA GLU A 149 33.03 -16.99 28.54
C GLU A 149 32.65 -16.43 27.17
N CYS A 150 32.56 -17.28 26.14
CA CYS A 150 32.09 -16.89 24.80
C CYS A 150 30.59 -17.21 24.57
N ALA A 151 29.89 -17.75 25.56
CA ALA A 151 28.47 -18.16 25.46
C ALA A 151 28.17 -19.05 24.24
N LEU A 152 29.06 -20.01 23.94
CA LEU A 152 28.98 -20.82 22.73
C LEU A 152 27.91 -21.90 22.81
N PRO A 153 27.00 -22.01 21.83
CA PRO A 153 26.07 -23.13 21.75
C PRO A 153 26.81 -24.44 21.46
N SER A 154 26.60 -25.48 22.26
CA SER A 154 27.26 -26.78 22.08
C SER A 154 26.92 -27.44 20.74
N SER A 155 25.68 -27.30 20.25
CA SER A 155 25.25 -27.81 18.95
C SER A 155 26.04 -27.23 17.78
N PHE A 156 26.37 -25.95 17.84
CA PHE A 156 27.11 -25.24 16.79
C PHE A 156 28.53 -25.79 16.65
N VAL A 157 29.21 -26.01 17.78
CA VAL A 157 30.58 -26.52 17.78
C VAL A 157 30.64 -28.00 17.40
N VAL A 158 29.65 -28.79 17.81
CA VAL A 158 29.68 -30.25 17.74
C VAL A 158 29.05 -30.81 16.45
N ASN A 159 27.93 -30.23 16.00
CA ASN A 159 27.19 -30.74 14.85
C ASN A 159 27.56 -29.99 13.57
N ASP A 160 27.61 -28.67 13.64
CA ASP A 160 27.87 -27.84 12.46
C ASP A 160 29.37 -27.70 12.21
N GLY A 161 30.18 -27.57 13.26
CA GLY A 161 31.62 -27.41 13.15
C GLY A 161 32.04 -26.01 12.72
N ILE A 162 33.20 -25.58 13.22
CA ILE A 162 33.68 -24.20 13.18
C ILE A 162 34.70 -23.98 12.05
N SER A 163 34.59 -22.85 11.34
CA SER A 163 35.57 -22.40 10.34
C SER A 163 36.83 -21.79 10.98
N LEU A 164 37.89 -21.55 10.19
CA LEU A 164 39.09 -20.87 10.68
C LEU A 164 38.76 -19.49 11.27
N GLY A 165 37.95 -18.69 10.56
CA GLY A 165 37.53 -17.36 10.99
C GLY A 165 36.70 -17.41 12.28
N GLU A 166 35.73 -18.33 12.37
CA GLU A 166 34.90 -18.49 13.57
C GLU A 166 35.74 -18.85 14.80
N LEU A 167 36.74 -19.73 14.65
CA LEU A 167 37.65 -20.05 15.77
C LEU A 167 38.52 -18.85 16.15
N PHE A 168 38.99 -18.07 15.18
CA PHE A 168 39.72 -16.84 15.43
C PHE A 168 38.90 -15.85 16.28
N ASP A 169 37.61 -15.70 15.97
CA ASP A 169 36.70 -14.83 16.70
C ASP A 169 36.39 -15.33 18.11
N VAL A 170 36.15 -16.65 18.26
CA VAL A 170 36.02 -17.31 19.56
C VAL A 170 37.24 -17.02 20.43
N ALA A 171 38.44 -17.14 19.87
CA ALA A 171 39.68 -16.88 20.58
C ALA A 171 39.83 -15.41 20.98
N CYS A 172 39.54 -14.48 20.06
CA CYS A 172 39.59 -13.04 20.33
C CYS A 172 38.57 -12.64 21.42
N THR A 173 37.35 -13.18 21.35
CA THR A 173 36.29 -12.99 22.34
C THR A 173 36.71 -13.48 23.72
N TYR A 174 37.26 -14.70 23.81
CA TYR A 174 37.76 -15.23 25.07
C TYR A 174 38.86 -14.34 25.67
N ILE A 175 39.87 -13.96 24.86
CA ILE A 175 40.97 -13.07 25.27
C ILE A 175 40.44 -11.72 25.75
N HIS A 176 39.42 -11.18 25.07
CA HIS A 176 38.78 -9.94 25.47
C HIS A 176 38.07 -10.07 26.83
N THR A 177 37.21 -11.08 26.99
CA THR A 177 36.42 -11.30 28.21
C THR A 177 37.32 -11.55 29.42
N GLN A 178 38.46 -12.22 29.22
CA GLN A 178 39.45 -12.48 30.27
C GLN A 178 40.39 -11.28 30.55
N GLY A 179 40.24 -10.15 29.85
CA GLY A 179 41.10 -8.98 30.02
C GLY A 179 42.55 -9.20 29.58
N LEU A 180 42.79 -10.17 28.69
CA LEU A 180 44.13 -10.58 28.25
C LEU A 180 44.62 -9.87 26.98
N ARG A 181 43.86 -8.91 26.45
CA ARG A 181 44.16 -8.21 25.18
C ARG A 181 45.57 -7.63 25.09
N GLU A 182 46.12 -7.10 26.17
CA GLU A 182 47.48 -6.51 26.18
C GLU A 182 48.59 -7.56 26.31
N ARG A 183 48.22 -8.81 26.63
CA ARG A 183 49.17 -9.92 26.90
C ARG A 183 49.20 -10.93 25.78
N VAL A 184 48.06 -11.25 25.18
CA VAL A 184 47.90 -12.28 24.15
C VAL A 184 47.32 -11.66 22.88
N GLN A 185 47.77 -12.16 21.74
CA GLN A 185 47.18 -11.86 20.44
C GLN A 185 46.96 -13.15 19.64
N VAL A 186 45.97 -13.11 18.77
CA VAL A 186 45.71 -14.16 17.78
C VAL A 186 45.78 -13.53 16.41
N GLN A 187 46.32 -14.28 15.46
CA GLN A 187 46.34 -13.92 14.04
C GLN A 187 45.79 -15.12 13.26
N ALA A 188 45.01 -14.85 12.22
CA ALA A 188 44.50 -15.89 11.32
C ALA A 188 45.07 -15.69 9.93
N TYR A 189 45.50 -16.77 9.31
CA TYR A 189 46.08 -16.80 7.98
C TYR A 189 45.32 -17.79 7.12
N PHE A 190 44.63 -17.27 6.11
CA PHE A 190 44.02 -18.08 5.06
C PHE A 190 45.07 -18.76 4.18
N MET A 191 44.86 -20.03 3.84
CA MET A 191 45.74 -20.78 2.95
C MET A 191 45.08 -20.99 1.60
N ASP A 192 45.81 -20.62 0.55
CA ASP A 192 45.41 -20.77 -0.84
C ASP A 192 46.65 -21.13 -1.67
N GLU A 193 46.53 -22.02 -2.65
CA GLU A 193 47.64 -22.38 -3.55
C GLU A 193 48.21 -21.16 -4.30
N ASP A 194 47.39 -20.13 -4.54
CA ASP A 194 47.82 -18.89 -5.19
C ASP A 194 48.61 -17.94 -4.24
N THR A 195 48.51 -18.15 -2.92
CA THR A 195 49.09 -17.24 -1.91
C THR A 195 50.12 -17.88 -0.99
N THR A 196 50.21 -19.22 -0.98
CA THR A 196 51.14 -19.99 -0.17
C THR A 196 51.78 -21.12 -0.98
N SER A 197 52.90 -21.67 -0.50
CA SER A 197 53.58 -22.82 -1.09
C SER A 197 54.30 -23.60 0.00
N VAL A 198 54.73 -24.82 -0.31
CA VAL A 198 55.51 -25.68 0.61
C VAL A 198 56.70 -24.93 1.25
N PRO A 199 57.56 -24.19 0.50
CA PRO A 199 58.62 -23.38 1.10
C PRO A 199 58.13 -22.25 2.02
N LEU A 200 57.02 -21.60 1.66
CA LEU A 200 56.47 -20.49 2.45
C LEU A 200 55.85 -20.98 3.76
N LEU A 201 55.19 -22.16 3.74
CA LEU A 201 54.68 -22.77 4.97
C LEU A 201 55.82 -23.20 5.90
N LEU A 202 56.89 -23.79 5.34
CA LEU A 202 58.07 -24.16 6.12
C LEU A 202 58.73 -22.93 6.77
N GLU A 203 58.96 -21.86 5.99
CA GLU A 203 59.51 -20.59 6.50
C GLU A 203 58.59 -19.96 7.55
N ALA A 204 57.27 -20.07 7.42
CA ALA A 204 56.34 -19.55 8.43
C ALA A 204 56.43 -20.30 9.77
N ILE A 205 56.61 -21.63 9.73
CA ILE A 205 56.81 -22.44 10.94
C ILE A 205 58.17 -22.08 11.58
N ASP A 206 59.23 -21.94 10.78
CA ASP A 206 60.55 -21.52 11.27
C ASP A 206 60.54 -20.09 11.84
N GLU A 207 59.88 -19.14 11.16
CA GLU A 207 59.72 -17.76 11.62
C GLU A 207 59.01 -17.71 12.98
N SER A 208 57.96 -18.52 13.19
CA SER A 208 57.26 -18.63 14.48
C SER A 208 58.19 -19.09 15.60
N ASN A 209 58.91 -20.20 15.37
CA ASN A 209 59.86 -20.76 16.33
C ASN A 209 60.97 -19.75 16.68
N ARG A 210 61.49 -19.04 15.68
CA ARG A 210 62.58 -18.07 15.84
C ARG A 210 62.15 -16.79 16.56
N LEU A 211 60.92 -16.30 16.30
CA LEU A 211 60.44 -15.05 16.88
C LEU A 211 59.88 -15.23 18.30
N GLY A 212 59.18 -16.33 18.58
CA GLY A 212 58.47 -16.49 19.85
C GLY A 212 58.66 -17.82 20.58
N GLY A 213 59.08 -18.89 19.89
CA GLY A 213 59.22 -20.24 20.49
C GLY A 213 57.97 -20.63 21.29
N ASP A 214 58.15 -21.07 22.54
CA ASP A 214 57.07 -21.41 23.48
C ASP A 214 55.99 -20.32 23.65
N ASN A 215 56.28 -19.07 23.29
CA ASN A 215 55.32 -17.96 23.35
C ASN A 215 54.58 -17.70 22.03
N ASP A 216 54.64 -18.62 21.07
CA ASP A 216 54.10 -18.46 19.71
C ASP A 216 53.63 -19.78 19.09
N ILE A 217 52.36 -20.10 19.36
CA ILE A 217 51.73 -21.38 19.06
C ILE A 217 50.97 -21.32 17.74
N LEU A 218 51.28 -22.26 16.85
CA LEU A 218 50.63 -22.41 15.55
C LEU A 218 49.57 -23.52 15.58
N VAL A 219 48.35 -23.23 15.15
CA VAL A 219 47.23 -24.16 15.04
C VAL A 219 46.84 -24.29 13.57
N ALA A 220 46.91 -25.50 13.03
CA ALA A 220 46.56 -25.78 11.65
C ALA A 220 45.12 -26.31 11.55
N ASN A 221 44.38 -25.83 10.55
CA ASN A 221 43.12 -26.40 10.07
C ASN A 221 43.35 -27.11 8.73
N PHE A 222 43.07 -28.41 8.65
CA PHE A 222 43.44 -29.25 7.50
C PHE A 222 42.46 -30.42 7.26
N GLN A 223 42.52 -31.01 6.06
CA GLN A 223 41.85 -32.28 5.72
C GLN A 223 42.52 -33.46 6.44
N VAL A 224 41.76 -34.23 7.22
CA VAL A 224 42.28 -35.36 8.00
C VAL A 224 42.90 -36.46 7.13
N GLY A 225 42.16 -36.96 6.15
CA GLY A 225 42.62 -37.95 5.18
C GLY A 225 43.89 -37.55 4.43
N VAL A 226 44.01 -36.31 3.95
CA VAL A 226 45.24 -35.85 3.26
C VAL A 226 46.41 -35.77 4.25
N ALA A 227 46.21 -35.16 5.42
CA ALA A 227 47.28 -34.98 6.40
C ALA A 227 47.80 -36.31 6.98
N HIS A 228 46.92 -37.30 7.17
CA HIS A 228 47.27 -38.65 7.63
C HIS A 228 47.61 -39.63 6.51
N GLY A 229 47.54 -39.22 5.22
CA GLY A 229 47.77 -40.10 4.07
C GLY A 229 46.76 -41.25 3.93
N LYS A 230 45.50 -41.01 4.31
CA LYS A 230 44.36 -41.93 4.16
C LYS A 230 43.23 -41.23 3.40
N GLU A 231 43.29 -41.26 2.07
CA GLU A 231 42.39 -40.54 1.15
C GLU A 231 40.89 -40.72 1.43
N ASN A 232 40.48 -41.86 2.00
CA ASN A 232 39.07 -42.16 2.30
C ASN A 232 38.54 -41.60 3.63
N MET A 233 39.35 -40.86 4.41
CA MET A 233 38.86 -40.20 5.64
C MET A 233 38.29 -38.81 5.33
N PRO A 234 36.96 -38.62 5.47
CA PRO A 234 36.34 -37.33 5.25
C PRO A 234 36.51 -36.39 6.45
N GLY A 235 36.45 -35.08 6.20
CA GLY A 235 36.33 -34.04 7.22
C GLY A 235 37.59 -33.21 7.48
N GLY A 236 37.36 -32.02 8.05
CA GLY A 236 38.40 -31.10 8.52
C GLY A 236 38.67 -31.26 10.03
N HIS A 237 39.89 -30.91 10.44
CA HIS A 237 40.32 -31.00 11.84
C HIS A 237 41.28 -29.87 12.22
N PHE A 238 41.41 -29.62 13.52
CA PHE A 238 42.35 -28.65 14.09
C PHE A 238 43.38 -29.36 14.96
N ALA A 239 44.66 -29.06 14.76
CA ALA A 239 45.75 -29.56 15.61
C ALA A 239 46.86 -28.52 15.74
N VAL A 240 47.62 -28.62 16.82
CA VAL A 240 48.76 -27.72 17.08
C VAL A 240 49.99 -28.24 16.31
N ILE A 241 50.67 -27.35 15.59
CA ILE A 241 51.99 -27.64 15.03
C ILE A 241 52.99 -27.54 16.19
N ALA A 242 53.45 -28.69 16.69
CA ALA A 242 54.33 -28.74 17.85
C ALA A 242 55.79 -28.46 17.48
N LYS A 243 56.22 -28.89 16.28
CA LYS A 243 57.57 -28.68 15.76
C LYS A 243 57.65 -29.05 14.27
N CYS A 244 58.54 -28.42 13.52
CA CYS A 244 58.99 -28.92 12.22
C CYS A 244 60.50 -29.19 12.25
N ASN A 245 60.92 -30.34 11.72
CA ASN A 245 62.32 -30.65 11.45
C ASN A 245 62.66 -30.12 10.04
N PRO A 246 63.47 -29.06 9.92
CA PRO A 246 63.74 -28.43 8.63
C PRO A 246 64.61 -29.29 7.71
N SER A 247 65.34 -30.28 8.27
CA SER A 247 66.21 -31.19 7.50
C SER A 247 65.39 -32.19 6.70
N THR A 248 64.40 -32.81 7.34
CA THR A 248 63.57 -33.87 6.73
C THR A 248 62.21 -33.38 6.25
N GLY A 249 61.82 -32.14 6.59
CA GLY A 249 60.50 -31.58 6.32
C GLY A 249 59.38 -32.25 7.13
N LEU A 250 59.72 -33.02 8.17
CA LEU A 250 58.76 -33.68 9.04
C LEU A 250 58.16 -32.68 10.04
N VAL A 251 56.84 -32.69 10.14
CA VAL A 251 56.06 -31.86 11.06
C VAL A 251 55.46 -32.76 12.13
N HIS A 252 55.76 -32.45 13.39
CA HIS A 252 55.13 -33.05 14.56
C HIS A 252 53.87 -32.27 14.89
N MET A 253 52.75 -32.98 14.91
CA MET A 253 51.42 -32.45 15.21
C MET A 253 50.98 -32.96 16.57
N MET A 254 50.49 -32.06 17.43
CA MET A 254 49.77 -32.44 18.65
C MET A 254 48.28 -32.41 18.38
N ASP A 255 47.66 -33.58 18.47
CA ASP A 255 46.24 -33.75 18.24
C ASP A 255 45.42 -33.47 19.50
N VAL A 256 44.27 -32.86 19.30
CA VAL A 256 43.30 -32.58 20.35
C VAL A 256 42.35 -33.75 20.61
N HIS A 257 42.29 -34.74 19.69
CA HIS A 257 41.50 -35.97 19.81
C HIS A 257 42.41 -37.22 19.93
N PRO A 258 43.16 -37.37 21.05
CA PRO A 258 44.20 -38.39 21.17
C PRO A 258 43.70 -39.83 21.03
N GLU A 259 42.45 -40.12 21.39
CA GLU A 259 41.85 -41.47 21.23
C GLU A 259 41.63 -41.89 19.78
N LYS A 260 41.35 -40.92 18.88
CA LYS A 260 40.98 -41.19 17.49
C LYS A 260 42.18 -41.10 16.55
N TYR A 261 43.07 -40.13 16.78
CA TYR A 261 44.20 -39.83 15.89
C TYR A 261 45.58 -40.01 16.53
N GLY A 262 45.64 -40.27 17.85
CA GLY A 262 46.88 -40.33 18.62
C GLY A 262 47.27 -38.94 19.15
N LYS A 263 47.84 -38.88 20.36
CA LYS A 263 48.23 -37.61 21.03
C LYS A 263 49.26 -36.80 20.24
N LEU A 264 50.25 -37.50 19.68
CA LEU A 264 51.26 -36.95 18.79
C LEU A 264 51.35 -37.81 17.54
N TRP A 265 51.42 -37.17 16.38
CA TRP A 265 51.65 -37.84 15.10
C TRP A 265 52.54 -36.97 14.20
N VAL A 266 53.05 -37.56 13.14
CA VAL A 266 53.94 -36.88 12.18
C VAL A 266 53.38 -36.92 10.77
N THR A 267 53.66 -35.86 10.01
CA THR A 267 53.38 -35.75 8.58
C THR A 267 54.51 -34.96 7.90
N THR A 268 54.44 -34.75 6.58
CA THR A 268 55.37 -33.84 5.89
C THR A 268 54.77 -32.46 5.73
N VAL A 269 55.63 -31.45 5.61
CA VAL A 269 55.19 -30.07 5.31
C VAL A 269 54.44 -30.00 3.98
N GLU A 270 54.77 -30.87 3.02
CA GLU A 270 54.06 -31.00 1.74
C GLU A 270 52.64 -31.53 1.91
N ARG A 271 52.45 -32.66 2.62
CA ARG A 271 51.12 -33.22 2.89
C ARG A 271 50.28 -32.27 3.73
N LEU A 272 50.90 -31.60 4.71
CA LEU A 272 50.22 -30.61 5.52
C LEU A 272 49.76 -29.41 4.66
N TRP A 273 50.63 -28.88 3.80
CA TRP A 273 50.27 -27.82 2.85
C TRP A 273 49.13 -28.23 1.92
N GLN A 274 49.18 -29.43 1.33
CA GLN A 274 48.09 -29.98 0.51
C GLN A 274 46.78 -30.09 1.31
N ALA A 275 46.85 -30.61 2.53
CA ALA A 275 45.67 -30.78 3.38
C ALA A 275 45.07 -29.44 3.83
N MET A 276 45.90 -28.41 4.02
CA MET A 276 45.48 -27.04 4.37
C MET A 276 44.99 -26.25 3.16
N SER A 277 45.42 -26.61 1.95
CA SER A 277 45.00 -25.96 0.68
C SER A 277 43.82 -26.68 0.01
N ASP A 278 43.51 -27.90 0.44
CA ASP A 278 42.40 -28.71 -0.08
C ASP A 278 41.04 -28.04 0.15
N ARG A 279 40.23 -28.04 -0.91
CA ARG A 279 38.91 -27.40 -0.97
C ARG A 279 37.80 -28.43 -1.24
N ASP A 280 37.74 -29.51 -0.47
CA ASP A 280 36.67 -30.53 -0.57
C ASP A 280 35.29 -29.86 -0.70
N GLY A 281 34.64 -30.07 -1.85
CA GLY A 281 33.40 -29.39 -2.28
C GLY A 281 32.19 -29.65 -1.39
N THR A 282 32.33 -30.46 -0.33
CA THR A 282 31.31 -30.66 0.70
C THR A 282 31.39 -29.65 1.85
N SER A 283 32.53 -28.97 2.05
CA SER A 283 32.67 -27.92 3.04
C SER A 283 33.09 -26.62 2.37
N MET A 284 32.15 -25.69 2.24
CA MET A 284 32.37 -24.29 1.80
C MET A 284 33.24 -23.47 2.78
N ARG A 285 34.21 -24.09 3.46
CA ARG A 285 34.90 -23.53 4.64
C ARG A 285 36.32 -23.14 4.34
N SER A 286 36.69 -22.00 4.88
CA SER A 286 38.07 -21.54 4.88
C SER A 286 39.00 -22.43 5.71
N ARG A 287 40.16 -22.81 5.14
CA ARG A 287 41.26 -23.50 5.84
C ARG A 287 42.48 -22.61 5.99
N GLY A 288 43.37 -22.99 6.92
CA GLY A 288 44.60 -22.25 7.15
C GLY A 288 45.14 -22.37 8.56
N LEU A 289 45.75 -21.29 9.04
CA LEU A 289 46.55 -21.28 10.26
C LEU A 289 46.06 -20.22 11.25
N LEU A 290 45.94 -20.56 12.53
CA LEU A 290 45.86 -19.59 13.61
C LEU A 290 47.20 -19.53 14.35
N ARG A 291 47.61 -18.33 14.74
CA ARG A 291 48.83 -18.09 15.51
C ARG A 291 48.47 -17.38 16.81
N PHE A 292 48.64 -18.08 17.93
CA PHE A 292 48.44 -17.56 19.27
C PHE A 292 49.79 -17.15 19.83
N SER A 293 49.98 -15.89 20.17
CA SER A 293 51.28 -15.42 20.68
C SER A 293 51.17 -14.45 21.85
N ALA A 294 52.19 -14.46 22.71
CA ALA A 294 52.36 -13.42 23.71
C ALA A 294 52.82 -12.12 23.04
N ARG A 295 52.07 -11.02 23.24
CA ARG A 295 52.38 -9.70 22.63
C ARG A 295 53.76 -9.15 22.99
N ALA A 296 54.28 -9.54 24.16
CA ALA A 296 55.61 -9.14 24.61
C ALA A 296 56.73 -9.80 23.80
N ALA A 297 56.52 -11.05 23.35
CA ALA A 297 57.49 -11.84 22.59
C ALA A 297 57.38 -11.54 21.09
N VAL A 298 56.15 -11.51 20.55
CA VAL A 298 55.90 -11.38 19.12
C VAL A 298 55.15 -10.07 18.82
N LYS A 299 55.77 -9.19 18.03
CA LYS A 299 55.18 -7.91 17.62
C LYS A 299 54.90 -7.78 16.12
N THR A 300 55.29 -8.78 15.34
CA THR A 300 55.19 -8.76 13.88
C THR A 300 54.25 -9.86 13.38
N HIS A 301 53.49 -9.55 12.33
CA HIS A 301 52.81 -10.58 11.53
C HIS A 301 53.84 -11.48 10.83
N LEU A 302 53.46 -12.71 10.51
CA LEU A 302 54.26 -13.58 9.66
C LEU A 302 54.40 -12.89 8.30
N LYS A 303 55.63 -12.55 7.92
CA LYS A 303 55.88 -11.76 6.70
C LYS A 303 55.71 -12.58 5.43
N THR A 304 55.70 -13.89 5.60
CA THR A 304 55.75 -14.90 4.54
C THR A 304 54.40 -15.06 3.83
N PHE A 305 53.28 -14.79 4.50
CA PHE A 305 51.94 -14.82 3.90
C PHE A 305 51.50 -13.42 3.48
N LYS A 306 51.53 -13.12 2.17
CA LYS A 306 51.05 -11.85 1.62
C LYS A 306 49.52 -11.84 1.53
N GLN A 307 48.85 -11.43 2.61
CA GLN A 307 47.39 -11.32 2.64
C GLN A 307 46.93 -9.88 2.41
N ARG A 308 46.24 -9.66 1.29
CA ARG A 308 45.63 -8.37 0.96
C ARG A 308 44.39 -8.11 1.83
N CYS A 309 43.68 -9.15 2.22
CA CYS A 309 42.55 -9.11 3.14
C CYS A 309 42.91 -9.84 4.42
N ASN A 310 42.54 -9.31 5.58
CA ASN A 310 42.94 -9.85 6.89
C ASN A 310 41.74 -9.98 7.82
N TYR A 311 41.65 -11.09 8.55
CA TYR A 311 40.72 -11.18 9.68
C TYR A 311 41.09 -10.14 10.74
N VAL A 312 40.09 -9.57 11.38
CA VAL A 312 40.31 -8.60 12.45
C VAL A 312 39.56 -8.99 13.70
N ASP A 313 40.18 -8.69 14.84
CA ASP A 313 39.57 -8.85 16.16
C ASP A 313 38.25 -8.07 16.23
N SER A 314 37.14 -8.78 16.03
CA SER A 314 35.78 -8.24 15.99
C SER A 314 35.45 -7.45 17.26
N THR A 315 36.03 -7.86 18.38
CA THR A 315 35.78 -7.27 19.69
C THR A 315 36.30 -5.84 19.78
N ARG A 316 37.18 -5.41 18.85
CA ARG A 316 37.63 -4.02 18.71
C ARG A 316 36.58 -3.10 18.08
N TYR A 317 35.59 -3.65 17.38
CA TYR A 317 34.59 -2.88 16.64
C TYR A 317 33.19 -3.13 17.19
N LEU A 318 32.85 -4.39 17.46
CA LEU A 318 31.52 -4.83 17.84
C LEU A 318 31.38 -5.00 19.36
N ALA A 319 32.37 -5.56 20.06
CA ALA A 319 32.26 -5.79 21.51
C ALA A 319 32.61 -4.58 22.40
N LYS A 320 32.99 -3.43 21.83
CA LYS A 320 33.31 -2.20 22.61
C LYS A 320 32.06 -1.48 23.11
N ASP A 321 30.93 -1.65 22.43
CA ASP A 321 29.68 -0.96 22.73
C ASP A 321 28.62 -1.99 23.13
N PRO A 322 27.96 -1.84 24.30
CA PRO A 322 26.85 -2.70 24.69
C PRO A 322 25.74 -2.85 23.63
N LYS A 323 25.50 -1.84 22.78
CA LYS A 323 24.53 -1.93 21.66
C LYS A 323 25.00 -2.87 20.55
N LYS A 324 26.30 -2.83 20.24
CA LYS A 324 26.95 -3.65 19.20
C LYS A 324 27.31 -5.06 19.69
N ARG A 325 26.88 -5.40 20.91
CA ARG A 325 27.19 -6.65 21.61
C ARG A 325 26.13 -7.72 21.31
N ARG A 326 26.34 -8.50 20.25
CA ARG A 326 25.60 -9.74 19.98
C ARG A 326 26.53 -10.96 19.96
N ASN A 327 25.94 -12.15 20.06
CA ASN A 327 26.61 -13.42 19.74
C ASN A 327 27.02 -13.40 18.25
N LEU A 328 28.25 -13.01 17.95
CA LEU A 328 28.86 -12.89 16.61
C LEU A 328 28.98 -14.23 15.83
N PHE A 329 28.38 -15.30 16.36
CA PHE A 329 28.48 -16.67 15.85
C PHE A 329 27.27 -17.08 15.01
N ARG A 330 26.52 -16.12 14.46
CA ARG A 330 25.42 -16.41 13.54
C ARG A 330 25.97 -16.70 12.14
N ARG A 331 25.57 -17.83 11.57
CA ARG A 331 25.88 -18.20 10.18
C ARG A 331 24.57 -18.24 9.40
N ALA A 332 24.53 -17.54 8.28
CA ALA A 332 23.46 -17.71 7.31
C ALA A 332 23.78 -18.89 6.39
N THR A 333 22.76 -19.66 6.02
CA THR A 333 22.87 -20.56 4.87
C THR A 333 23.29 -19.73 3.64
N PRO A 334 24.12 -20.25 2.72
CA PRO A 334 24.55 -19.51 1.52
C PRO A 334 23.47 -18.69 0.82
N ASN A 335 22.29 -19.28 0.62
CA ASN A 335 21.17 -18.68 -0.10
C ASN A 335 20.32 -17.71 0.75
N MET A 336 20.71 -17.51 2.01
CA MET A 336 20.07 -16.60 2.97
C MET A 336 21.05 -15.52 3.44
N ASN A 337 22.24 -15.43 2.82
CA ASN A 337 23.29 -14.50 3.24
C ASN A 337 22.81 -13.04 3.26
N SER A 338 22.02 -12.62 2.26
CA SER A 338 21.40 -11.29 2.20
C SER A 338 20.58 -10.97 3.45
N LEU A 339 19.68 -11.89 3.84
CA LEU A 339 18.83 -11.76 5.02
C LEU A 339 19.61 -11.82 6.32
N GLY A 340 20.60 -12.71 6.42
CA GLY A 340 21.46 -12.79 7.61
C GLY A 340 22.26 -11.51 7.82
N VAL A 341 22.78 -10.92 6.74
CA VAL A 341 23.54 -9.65 6.78
C VAL A 341 22.63 -8.48 7.17
N LEU A 342 21.39 -8.44 6.66
CA LEU A 342 20.41 -7.43 7.06
C LEU A 342 20.01 -7.58 8.54
N ALA A 343 19.71 -8.81 8.99
CA ALA A 343 19.39 -9.09 10.37
C ALA A 343 20.55 -8.69 11.29
N GLU A 344 21.79 -9.00 10.91
CA GLU A 344 22.95 -8.61 11.71
C GLU A 344 23.14 -7.09 11.76
N SER A 345 22.90 -6.38 10.65
CA SER A 345 22.95 -4.91 10.62
C SER A 345 22.00 -4.28 11.65
N LEU A 346 20.75 -4.75 11.67
CA LEU A 346 19.71 -4.28 12.60
C LEU A 346 20.05 -4.65 14.06
N ALA A 347 20.62 -5.83 14.26
CA ALA A 347 20.93 -6.30 15.60
C ALA A 347 22.16 -5.63 16.23
N ILE A 348 23.20 -5.30 15.44
CA ILE A 348 24.34 -4.50 15.91
C ILE A 348 23.87 -3.12 16.42
N HIS A 349 22.73 -2.64 15.93
CA HIS A 349 22.11 -1.40 16.39
C HIS A 349 21.10 -1.57 17.55
N GLY A 350 21.01 -2.76 18.15
CA GLY A 350 20.28 -2.99 19.39
C GLY A 350 18.97 -3.78 19.25
N ASP A 351 18.53 -4.12 18.04
CA ASP A 351 17.40 -5.04 17.85
C ASP A 351 17.84 -6.49 18.04
N ASN A 352 17.86 -6.95 19.29
CA ASN A 352 18.33 -8.29 19.61
C ASN A 352 17.38 -9.42 19.17
N ARG A 353 16.16 -9.10 18.74
CA ARG A 353 15.14 -10.09 18.36
C ARG A 353 15.22 -10.47 16.88
N VAL A 354 15.64 -9.54 16.03
CA VAL A 354 15.71 -9.75 14.58
C VAL A 354 16.53 -10.98 14.19
N ASP A 355 15.94 -11.80 13.32
CA ASP A 355 16.55 -12.91 12.60
C ASP A 355 15.91 -13.06 11.21
N GLU A 356 16.42 -13.99 10.40
CA GLU A 356 15.96 -14.22 9.03
C GLU A 356 14.46 -14.60 8.99
N ASP A 357 13.97 -15.37 9.96
CA ASP A 357 12.58 -15.81 10.04
C ASP A 357 11.64 -14.64 10.42
N GLU A 358 12.07 -13.74 11.30
CA GLU A 358 11.36 -12.50 11.60
C GLU A 358 11.30 -11.57 10.38
N LEU A 359 12.41 -11.41 9.65
CA LEU A 359 12.43 -10.62 8.41
C LEU A 359 11.47 -11.19 7.36
N LEU A 360 11.49 -12.51 7.13
CA LEU A 360 10.57 -13.17 6.20
C LEU A 360 9.11 -13.02 6.64
N ARG A 361 8.81 -13.19 7.93
CA ARG A 361 7.45 -13.03 8.48
C ARG A 361 6.94 -11.59 8.34
N ALA A 362 7.76 -10.61 8.72
CA ALA A 362 7.39 -9.19 8.65
C ALA A 362 7.12 -8.75 7.21
N THR A 363 7.83 -9.33 6.25
CA THR A 363 7.72 -8.95 4.82
C THR A 363 6.78 -9.83 4.02
N LYS A 364 6.25 -10.90 4.64
CA LYS A 364 5.42 -11.95 4.01
C LYS A 364 6.11 -12.57 2.78
N ALA A 365 7.44 -12.57 2.77
CA ALA A 365 8.22 -13.21 1.72
C ALA A 365 8.21 -14.74 1.92
N SER A 366 8.08 -15.47 0.82
CA SER A 366 8.19 -16.94 0.81
C SER A 366 9.66 -17.34 1.04
N PHE A 367 9.89 -18.34 1.91
CA PHE A 367 11.23 -18.91 2.11
C PHE A 367 11.82 -19.43 0.79
N THR A 368 10.99 -20.06 -0.06
CA THR A 368 11.39 -20.53 -1.38
C THR A 368 11.82 -19.38 -2.28
N ASP A 369 11.09 -18.26 -2.24
CA ASP A 369 11.39 -17.10 -3.08
C ASP A 369 12.69 -16.43 -2.63
N ALA A 370 12.90 -16.32 -1.31
CA ALA A 370 14.13 -15.76 -0.74
C ALA A 370 15.38 -16.58 -1.11
N VAL A 371 15.26 -17.91 -1.20
CA VAL A 371 16.36 -18.82 -1.55
C VAL A 371 16.59 -18.93 -3.06
N SER A 372 15.62 -18.53 -3.89
CA SER A 372 15.63 -18.77 -5.34
C SER A 372 16.02 -17.57 -6.21
N ARG A 373 16.14 -16.37 -5.65
CA ARG A 373 16.43 -15.14 -6.39
C ARG A 373 17.59 -14.36 -5.78
N VAL A 374 18.35 -13.68 -6.65
CA VAL A 374 19.35 -12.68 -6.26
C VAL A 374 18.61 -11.43 -5.81
N ALA A 375 18.82 -10.98 -4.57
CA ALA A 375 18.22 -9.76 -4.04
C ALA A 375 19.01 -8.53 -4.52
N THR A 376 18.30 -7.52 -5.01
CA THR A 376 18.89 -6.21 -5.31
C THR A 376 19.01 -5.36 -4.04
N ALA A 377 19.77 -4.26 -4.09
CA ALA A 377 19.78 -3.29 -2.99
C ALA A 377 18.41 -2.66 -2.75
N GLU A 378 17.57 -2.49 -3.77
CA GLU A 378 16.18 -2.05 -3.61
C GLU A 378 15.34 -3.11 -2.87
N ASP A 379 15.43 -4.39 -3.28
CA ASP A 379 14.73 -5.48 -2.60
C ASP A 379 15.09 -5.53 -1.10
N MET A 380 16.37 -5.38 -0.79
CA MET A 380 16.87 -5.40 0.59
C MET A 380 16.43 -4.16 1.39
N HIS A 381 16.43 -2.99 0.75
CA HIS A 381 15.92 -1.76 1.34
C HIS A 381 14.41 -1.86 1.66
N ASP A 382 13.60 -2.31 0.71
CA ASP A 382 12.17 -2.54 0.87
C ASP A 382 11.88 -3.51 2.01
N MET A 383 12.69 -4.56 2.10
CA MET A 383 12.54 -5.56 3.15
C MET A 383 12.83 -4.96 4.54
N ALA A 384 13.92 -4.20 4.64
CA ALA A 384 14.29 -3.48 5.86
C ALA A 384 13.22 -2.46 6.26
N GLN A 385 12.69 -1.67 5.32
CA GLN A 385 11.63 -0.69 5.61
C GLN A 385 10.35 -1.36 6.11
N LYS A 386 9.92 -2.46 5.48
CA LYS A 386 8.74 -3.22 5.93
C LYS A 386 8.91 -3.76 7.34
N TYR A 387 10.09 -4.28 7.67
CA TYR A 387 10.40 -4.74 9.02
C TYR A 387 10.37 -3.57 10.03
N LEU A 388 11.14 -2.50 9.76
CA LEU A 388 11.26 -1.35 10.64
C LEU A 388 9.91 -0.65 10.90
N SER A 389 9.01 -0.62 9.90
CA SER A 389 7.65 -0.05 10.07
C SER A 389 6.76 -0.80 11.07
N GLN A 390 7.12 -2.04 11.41
CA GLN A 390 6.36 -2.90 12.32
C GLN A 390 7.03 -3.04 13.70
N SER A 391 8.27 -2.59 13.83
CA SER A 391 9.06 -2.73 15.06
C SER A 391 8.96 -1.47 15.93
N GLU A 392 8.13 -1.54 16.98
CA GLU A 392 7.77 -0.41 17.86
C GLU A 392 8.93 0.24 18.62
N ASN A 393 10.12 -0.36 18.65
CA ASN A 393 11.26 0.05 19.49
C ASN A 393 12.55 0.35 18.73
N VAL A 394 12.51 0.46 17.40
CA VAL A 394 13.74 0.49 16.61
C VAL A 394 13.99 1.91 16.10
N HIS A 395 14.98 2.57 16.69
CA HIS A 395 15.45 3.91 16.33
C HIS A 395 16.32 3.87 15.06
N LEU A 396 15.94 3.07 14.06
CA LEU A 396 16.72 2.85 12.85
C LEU A 396 15.94 3.23 11.62
N SER A 397 16.67 3.74 10.63
CA SER A 397 16.16 3.97 9.29
C SER A 397 16.93 3.13 8.29
N SER A 398 16.25 2.80 7.19
CA SER A 398 16.87 2.21 6.00
C SER A 398 16.71 3.20 4.85
N SER A 399 17.75 3.38 4.05
CA SER A 399 17.72 4.14 2.80
C SER A 399 18.47 3.42 1.69
N PHE A 400 17.90 3.45 0.49
CA PHE A 400 18.56 2.99 -0.72
C PHE A 400 19.47 4.11 -1.27
N GLN A 401 20.66 3.74 -1.74
CA GLN A 401 21.61 4.66 -2.34
C GLN A 401 22.14 4.06 -3.65
N SER A 402 22.06 4.78 -4.76
CA SER A 402 22.75 4.45 -6.01
C SER A 402 23.54 5.65 -6.54
N PHE A 403 24.49 5.40 -7.43
CA PHE A 403 25.27 6.46 -8.04
C PHE A 403 24.40 7.30 -8.99
N GLU A 404 23.52 6.70 -9.80
CA GLU A 404 22.64 7.42 -10.72
C GLU A 404 21.60 8.29 -10.03
N THR A 405 21.08 7.84 -8.87
CA THR A 405 20.01 8.52 -8.11
C THR A 405 20.53 9.47 -7.03
N ARG A 406 21.84 9.74 -6.99
CA ARG A 406 22.49 10.54 -5.94
C ARG A 406 22.01 11.99 -5.90
N ASN A 407 21.86 12.52 -4.69
CA ASN A 407 21.50 13.93 -4.46
C ASN A 407 22.65 14.92 -4.77
N ASP A 408 23.90 14.51 -4.54
CA ASP A 408 25.07 15.34 -4.78
C ASP A 408 25.69 15.03 -6.16
N THR A 409 25.39 15.91 -7.12
CA THR A 409 25.88 15.82 -8.49
C THR A 409 27.31 16.35 -8.67
N SER A 410 27.94 16.91 -7.63
CA SER A 410 29.34 17.39 -7.69
C SER A 410 30.36 16.25 -7.81
N ILE A 411 30.02 15.04 -7.35
CA ILE A 411 30.85 13.84 -7.47
C ILE A 411 30.63 13.22 -8.85
N GLN A 412 31.72 13.11 -9.63
CA GLN A 412 31.66 12.72 -11.04
C GLN A 412 31.93 11.23 -11.31
N THR A 413 32.53 10.49 -10.37
CA THR A 413 32.87 9.06 -10.57
C THR A 413 32.20 8.16 -9.52
N PRO A 414 31.78 6.93 -9.88
CA PRO A 414 31.21 5.99 -8.92
C PRO A 414 32.20 5.62 -7.80
N GLN A 415 33.51 5.61 -8.11
CA GLN A 415 34.55 5.30 -7.14
C GLN A 415 34.72 6.39 -6.07
N ASP A 416 34.65 7.67 -6.48
CA ASP A 416 34.70 8.80 -5.55
C ASP A 416 33.42 8.89 -4.71
N TRP A 417 32.27 8.55 -5.30
CA TRP A 417 30.99 8.46 -4.59
C TRP A 417 31.03 7.38 -3.51
N PHE A 418 31.49 6.18 -3.86
CA PHE A 418 31.65 5.09 -2.89
C PHE A 418 32.64 5.46 -1.78
N LYS A 419 33.75 6.15 -2.10
CA LYS A 419 34.68 6.67 -1.10
C LYS A 419 34.02 7.68 -0.16
N ALA A 420 33.19 8.59 -0.68
CA ALA A 420 32.48 9.57 0.13
C ALA A 420 31.49 8.90 1.11
N LEU A 421 30.76 7.87 0.66
CA LEU A 421 29.89 7.08 1.52
C LEU A 421 30.66 6.35 2.62
N LEU A 422 31.80 5.72 2.29
CA LEU A 422 32.65 5.08 3.29
C LEU A 422 33.20 6.07 4.32
N LYS A 423 33.57 7.29 3.92
CA LYS A 423 33.96 8.35 4.86
C LYS A 423 32.85 8.70 5.84
N SER A 424 31.59 8.58 5.42
CA SER A 424 30.45 8.89 6.29
C SER A 424 30.34 7.94 7.48
N LEU A 425 30.87 6.71 7.39
CA LEU A 425 30.97 5.75 8.50
C LEU A 425 31.84 6.27 9.65
N ASN A 426 32.82 7.14 9.36
CA ASN A 426 33.69 7.71 10.37
C ASN A 426 33.04 8.90 11.08
N THR A 427 32.13 9.59 10.39
CA THR A 427 31.41 10.76 10.93
C THR A 427 30.15 10.37 11.70
N ASN A 428 29.43 9.34 11.25
CA ASN A 428 28.27 8.79 11.94
C ASN A 428 28.59 7.36 12.41
N LYS A 429 28.82 7.20 13.72
CA LYS A 429 29.27 5.92 14.32
C LYS A 429 28.19 4.85 14.36
N ASP A 430 26.93 5.25 14.14
CA ASP A 430 25.76 4.40 14.18
C ASP A 430 25.14 4.27 12.79
N ARG A 431 26.01 4.09 11.78
CA ARG A 431 25.65 3.86 10.38
C ARG A 431 26.40 2.63 9.86
N HIS A 432 25.73 1.79 9.09
CA HIS A 432 26.31 0.69 8.32
C HIS A 432 25.93 0.81 6.84
N LEU A 433 26.83 0.41 5.95
CA LEU A 433 26.53 0.27 4.51
C LEU A 433 26.50 -1.21 4.14
N MET A 434 25.40 -1.68 3.58
CA MET A 434 25.21 -3.04 3.12
C MET A 434 25.46 -3.10 1.61
N ILE A 435 26.48 -3.83 1.20
CA ILE A 435 26.95 -3.93 -0.18
C ILE A 435 26.87 -5.36 -0.69
N ASN A 436 26.69 -5.52 -2.00
CA ASN A 436 26.77 -6.81 -2.68
C ASN A 436 28.06 -6.88 -3.51
N ILE A 437 28.92 -7.86 -3.22
CA ILE A 437 30.23 -8.03 -3.84
C ILE A 437 30.38 -9.39 -4.52
N ASP A 438 31.30 -9.46 -5.49
CA ASP A 438 31.97 -10.68 -5.91
C ASP A 438 33.15 -10.93 -4.96
N PHE A 439 32.97 -11.91 -4.08
CA PHE A 439 33.91 -12.23 -3.01
C PHE A 439 35.30 -12.64 -3.53
N ASN A 440 35.36 -13.40 -4.63
CA ASN A 440 36.63 -13.82 -5.24
C ASN A 440 37.38 -12.62 -5.83
N ARG A 441 36.67 -11.65 -6.43
CA ARG A 441 37.29 -10.41 -6.93
C ARG A 441 37.86 -9.54 -5.81
N VAL A 442 37.16 -9.43 -4.67
CA VAL A 442 37.64 -8.63 -3.54
C VAL A 442 38.88 -9.25 -2.90
N THR A 443 38.82 -10.55 -2.62
CA THR A 443 39.92 -11.29 -2.00
C THR A 443 41.09 -11.52 -2.95
N GLY A 444 40.82 -11.57 -4.26
CA GLY A 444 41.82 -11.81 -5.30
C GLY A 444 42.25 -13.28 -5.40
N ILE A 445 41.46 -14.20 -4.83
CA ILE A 445 41.68 -15.65 -4.79
C ILE A 445 40.37 -16.36 -5.12
N GLU A 446 40.43 -17.63 -5.54
CA GLU A 446 39.25 -18.46 -5.82
C GLU A 446 38.68 -19.07 -4.52
N ALA A 447 38.30 -18.23 -3.54
CA ALA A 447 37.79 -18.73 -2.26
C ALA A 447 36.51 -19.59 -2.40
N ILE A 448 35.71 -19.34 -3.44
CA ILE A 448 34.38 -19.90 -3.63
C ILE A 448 34.24 -20.39 -5.07
N ARG A 449 34.07 -21.71 -5.26
CA ARG A 449 33.94 -22.33 -6.59
C ARG A 449 32.47 -22.60 -6.94
N PRO A 450 32.07 -22.47 -8.22
CA PRO A 450 30.78 -22.97 -8.68
C PRO A 450 30.66 -24.48 -8.44
N PRO A 451 29.52 -25.00 -7.94
CA PRO A 451 29.37 -26.43 -7.72
C PRO A 451 29.39 -27.22 -9.04
N ASP A 452 30.12 -28.33 -9.09
CA ASP A 452 30.26 -29.20 -10.28
C ASP A 452 29.01 -30.09 -10.56
N ASN A 453 27.92 -29.95 -9.78
CA ASN A 453 26.82 -30.93 -9.74
C ASN A 453 25.53 -30.47 -10.47
N VAL A 454 24.83 -31.42 -11.10
CA VAL A 454 23.68 -31.19 -12.02
C VAL A 454 22.33 -30.99 -11.28
N TYR A 455 22.27 -31.27 -9.97
CA TYR A 455 21.05 -31.11 -9.17
C TYR A 455 20.91 -29.70 -8.60
N ARG A 456 20.06 -28.90 -9.26
CA ARG A 456 19.60 -27.59 -8.80
C ARG A 456 18.60 -27.72 -7.64
N GLU A 457 19.09 -27.76 -6.40
CA GLU A 457 18.27 -27.41 -5.22
C GLU A 457 18.86 -26.27 -4.39
N THR A 458 20.06 -25.79 -4.72
CA THR A 458 20.64 -24.59 -4.11
C THR A 458 21.19 -23.70 -5.21
N ALA A 459 20.69 -22.47 -5.26
CA ALA A 459 21.21 -21.43 -6.15
C ALA A 459 22.71 -21.22 -5.88
N LEU A 460 23.41 -20.68 -6.86
CA LEU A 460 24.83 -20.39 -6.77
C LEU A 460 25.13 -19.48 -5.56
N LEU A 461 26.31 -19.64 -4.95
CA LEU A 461 26.94 -18.60 -4.13
C LEU A 461 27.34 -17.42 -5.04
N GLU A 462 26.38 -16.82 -5.72
CA GLU A 462 26.59 -15.65 -6.55
C GLU A 462 26.39 -14.35 -5.76
N GLU A 463 25.71 -14.42 -4.62
CA GLU A 463 25.47 -13.27 -3.75
C GLU A 463 26.37 -13.29 -2.51
N PHE A 464 27.21 -12.27 -2.38
CA PHE A 464 27.91 -11.98 -1.13
C PHE A 464 27.53 -10.59 -0.66
N TRP A 465 26.53 -10.56 0.20
CA TRP A 465 26.17 -9.38 0.96
C TRP A 465 27.12 -9.23 2.15
N CYS A 466 27.55 -8.00 2.39
CA CYS A 466 28.41 -7.68 3.52
C CYS A 466 28.09 -6.29 4.07
N LEU A 467 28.41 -6.05 5.35
CA LEU A 467 28.30 -4.74 6.00
C LEU A 467 29.67 -4.07 6.04
N CYS A 468 29.79 -2.87 5.51
CA CYS A 468 30.89 -1.97 5.84
C CYS A 468 30.57 -1.23 7.14
N ILE A 469 31.38 -1.45 8.17
CA ILE A 469 31.16 -0.93 9.53
C ILE A 469 32.20 0.11 9.97
N ALA A 470 33.35 0.19 9.28
CA ALA A 470 34.37 1.20 9.52
C ALA A 470 35.27 1.38 8.30
N TYR A 471 35.84 2.58 8.12
CA TYR A 471 36.81 2.88 7.06
C TYR A 471 38.04 3.60 7.62
N ASP A 472 39.22 2.99 7.50
CA ASP A 472 40.48 3.62 7.86
C ASP A 472 41.02 4.37 6.63
N GLU A 473 40.95 5.70 6.67
CA GLU A 473 41.40 6.55 5.56
C GLU A 473 42.93 6.58 5.42
N ASP A 474 43.67 6.42 6.52
CA ASP A 474 45.14 6.48 6.52
C ASP A 474 45.73 5.23 5.85
N GLN A 475 45.09 4.07 6.07
CA GLN A 475 45.50 2.79 5.47
C GLN A 475 44.72 2.43 4.19
N ASP A 476 43.70 3.21 3.81
CA ASP A 476 42.75 2.95 2.72
C ASP A 476 42.10 1.54 2.78
N VAL A 477 41.73 1.09 3.99
CA VAL A 477 41.10 -0.21 4.23
C VAL A 477 39.71 -0.07 4.85
N VAL A 478 38.78 -0.91 4.41
CA VAL A 478 37.41 -0.97 4.94
C VAL A 478 37.28 -2.21 5.80
N THR A 479 36.63 -2.07 6.95
CA THR A 479 36.26 -3.19 7.82
C THR A 479 34.85 -3.66 7.47
N ILE A 480 34.74 -4.94 7.16
CA ILE A 480 33.57 -5.59 6.59
C ILE A 480 33.11 -6.71 7.53
N VAL A 481 31.80 -6.91 7.64
CA VAL A 481 31.17 -8.05 8.31
C VAL A 481 30.39 -8.86 7.27
N ASP A 482 30.58 -10.17 7.22
CA ASP A 482 29.77 -11.07 6.40
C ASP A 482 29.26 -12.27 7.22
N MET A 483 28.12 -12.82 6.81
CA MET A 483 27.48 -13.98 7.44
C MET A 483 27.66 -15.27 6.60
N SER A 484 28.58 -15.26 5.63
CA SER A 484 28.75 -16.38 4.71
C SER A 484 29.54 -17.51 5.37
N PRO A 485 29.33 -18.80 5.02
CA PRO A 485 30.14 -19.90 5.56
C PRO A 485 31.64 -19.86 5.21
N ALA A 486 32.04 -19.02 4.25
CA ALA A 486 33.40 -18.94 3.74
C ALA A 486 34.33 -18.21 4.72
N THR A 487 33.92 -17.05 5.21
CA THR A 487 34.67 -16.23 6.18
C THR A 487 33.96 -16.10 7.52
N SER A 488 32.61 -16.05 7.52
CA SER A 488 31.72 -15.95 8.68
C SER A 488 32.11 -14.88 9.70
N GLN A 489 32.76 -13.77 9.31
CA GLN A 489 33.47 -12.93 10.28
C GLN A 489 33.67 -11.46 9.87
N VAL A 490 34.27 -10.71 10.80
CA VAL A 490 34.81 -9.38 10.56
C VAL A 490 36.21 -9.44 9.94
N TRP A 491 36.40 -8.81 8.79
CA TRP A 491 37.67 -8.75 8.07
C TRP A 491 37.90 -7.38 7.44
N GLN A 492 39.12 -7.12 6.99
CA GLN A 492 39.51 -5.88 6.33
C GLN A 492 39.99 -6.13 4.91
N ALA A 493 39.65 -5.21 4.00
CA ALA A 493 40.17 -5.20 2.64
C ALA A 493 40.44 -3.79 2.12
N PRO A 494 41.38 -3.64 1.16
CA PRO A 494 41.63 -2.35 0.51
C PRO A 494 40.35 -1.86 -0.18
N ARG A 495 39.99 -0.58 0.01
CA ARG A 495 38.80 0.03 -0.60
C ARG A 495 38.73 -0.21 -2.11
N GLY A 496 39.86 -0.10 -2.81
CA GLY A 496 39.94 -0.31 -4.25
C GLY A 496 39.64 -1.75 -4.69
N ASN A 497 39.83 -2.75 -3.83
CA ASN A 497 39.42 -4.13 -4.12
C ASN A 497 37.92 -4.30 -3.96
N ILE A 498 37.36 -3.75 -2.88
CA ILE A 498 35.92 -3.80 -2.60
C ILE A 498 35.15 -3.14 -3.74
N PHE A 499 35.57 -1.93 -4.15
CA PHE A 499 34.94 -1.23 -5.26
C PHE A 499 34.93 -2.07 -6.53
N ARG A 500 36.07 -2.67 -6.93
CA ARG A 500 36.16 -3.56 -8.11
C ARG A 500 35.37 -4.85 -7.99
N GLY A 501 35.05 -5.24 -6.76
CA GLY A 501 34.21 -6.39 -6.46
C GLY A 501 32.72 -6.06 -6.45
N LEU A 502 32.30 -4.80 -6.44
CA LEU A 502 30.87 -4.46 -6.53
C LEU A 502 30.27 -5.06 -7.82
N ARG A 503 29.09 -5.67 -7.70
CA ARG A 503 28.45 -6.39 -8.82
C ARG A 503 28.07 -5.46 -9.98
N ASP A 504 27.66 -4.24 -9.69
CA ASP A 504 27.40 -3.19 -10.67
C ASP A 504 28.41 -2.05 -10.48
N LEU A 505 29.29 -1.86 -11.46
CA LEU A 505 30.33 -0.82 -11.44
C LEU A 505 29.90 0.46 -12.16
N GLU A 506 28.86 0.39 -12.99
CA GLU A 506 28.32 1.54 -13.72
C GLU A 506 27.38 2.33 -12.81
N ASP A 507 26.43 1.63 -12.16
CA ASP A 507 25.57 2.18 -11.10
C ASP A 507 25.69 1.35 -9.81
N PRO A 508 26.77 1.50 -9.03
CA PRO A 508 26.88 0.80 -7.76
C PRO A 508 25.75 1.22 -6.82
N ALA A 509 25.00 0.25 -6.33
CA ALA A 509 23.89 0.43 -5.40
C ALA A 509 24.15 -0.27 -4.05
N LEU A 510 23.64 0.32 -2.97
CA LEU A 510 23.78 -0.20 -1.61
C LEU A 510 22.62 0.21 -0.71
N VAL A 511 22.49 -0.47 0.44
CA VAL A 511 21.54 -0.10 1.49
C VAL A 511 22.29 0.55 2.63
N MET A 512 21.83 1.71 3.08
CA MET A 512 22.36 2.38 4.27
C MET A 512 21.37 2.20 5.42
N ILE A 513 21.84 1.61 6.51
CA ILE A 513 21.10 1.50 7.78
C ILE A 513 21.76 2.46 8.77
N GLU A 514 20.97 3.28 9.45
CA GLU A 514 21.50 4.20 10.46
C GLU A 514 20.55 4.47 11.62
N GLU A 515 21.12 4.74 12.80
CA GLU A 515 20.40 5.22 13.96
C GLU A 515 19.89 6.64 13.71
N ILE A 516 18.60 6.80 13.90
CA ILE A 516 17.89 8.07 13.96
C ILE A 516 17.47 8.28 15.42
N ASP A 517 17.16 9.52 15.82
CA ASP A 517 16.68 9.75 17.18
C ASP A 517 15.49 8.82 17.49
N PRO A 518 15.40 8.29 18.73
CA PRO A 518 14.25 7.52 19.16
C PRO A 518 12.93 8.16 18.74
N PRO A 519 11.88 7.37 18.41
CA PRO A 519 10.55 7.92 18.55
C PRO A 519 10.47 8.45 19.98
N GLU A 520 10.26 9.76 20.09
CA GLU A 520 10.00 10.51 21.31
C GLU A 520 9.19 9.64 22.30
N ASP A 521 9.64 9.44 23.55
CA ASP A 521 8.78 8.81 24.58
C ASP A 521 7.50 9.65 24.61
N PRO A 522 6.35 9.08 24.20
CA PRO A 522 5.15 9.86 24.05
C PRO A 522 4.72 10.46 25.40
N SER A 523 5.19 9.92 26.53
CA SER A 523 4.82 10.33 27.88
C SER A 523 5.76 11.33 28.58
N ASP A 524 6.95 11.61 28.03
CA ASP A 524 7.93 12.56 28.58
C ASP A 524 7.77 13.97 27.98
N VAL A 525 6.85 14.72 28.59
CA VAL A 525 6.48 16.06 28.15
C VAL A 525 7.67 17.03 28.15
N ALA A 526 8.57 16.92 29.12
CA ALA A 526 9.72 17.82 29.24
C ALA A 526 10.75 17.58 28.12
N SER A 527 10.99 16.31 27.78
CA SER A 527 11.83 15.94 26.64
C SER A 527 11.22 16.44 25.33
N ILE A 528 9.91 16.23 25.13
CA ILE A 528 9.20 16.66 23.91
C ILE A 528 9.32 18.18 23.70
N ILE A 529 9.08 18.95 24.75
CA ILE A 529 9.17 20.41 24.75
C ILE A 529 10.60 20.90 24.45
N LYS A 530 11.61 20.15 24.88
CA LYS A 530 13.03 20.51 24.71
C LYS A 530 13.52 20.27 23.28
N HIS A 531 13.11 19.17 22.65
CA HIS A 531 13.63 18.77 21.32
C HIS A 531 12.93 19.47 20.16
N ASN A 532 11.72 19.97 20.37
CA ASN A 532 10.96 20.68 19.35
C ASN A 532 10.98 22.19 19.60
N LYS A 533 11.18 22.98 18.55
CA LYS A 533 11.14 24.45 18.64
C LYS A 533 9.73 24.96 18.99
N MET A 534 8.69 24.24 18.59
CA MET A 534 7.30 24.57 18.86
C MET A 534 6.46 23.28 19.01
N VAL A 535 5.73 23.16 20.12
CA VAL A 535 4.89 21.99 20.44
C VAL A 535 3.51 22.44 20.87
N LEU A 536 2.49 21.80 20.33
CA LEU A 536 1.11 21.97 20.72
C LEU A 536 0.57 20.64 21.28
N PHE A 537 0.33 20.61 22.59
CA PHE A 537 -0.45 19.53 23.20
C PHE A 537 -1.93 19.92 23.16
N TYR A 538 -2.76 19.07 22.59
CA TYR A 538 -4.15 19.39 22.27
C TYR A 538 -5.06 18.22 22.66
N GLU A 539 -6.37 18.44 22.75
CA GLU A 539 -7.37 17.37 22.94
C GLU A 539 -8.36 17.45 21.77
N ASP A 540 -8.57 16.34 21.05
CA ASP A 540 -9.38 16.37 19.81
C ASP A 540 -10.83 16.82 20.05
N GLU A 541 -11.39 16.47 21.20
CA GLU A 541 -12.74 16.89 21.63
C GLU A 541 -12.78 18.32 22.18
N ASP A 542 -11.63 18.99 22.35
CA ASP A 542 -11.57 20.35 22.88
C ASP A 542 -11.68 21.41 21.75
N PRO A 543 -12.74 22.25 21.78
CA PRO A 543 -12.94 23.37 20.86
C PRO A 543 -11.72 24.28 20.63
N TRP A 544 -10.97 24.57 21.69
CA TRP A 544 -9.87 25.52 21.67
C TRP A 544 -8.60 24.92 21.06
N SER A 545 -8.36 23.65 21.34
CA SER A 545 -7.34 22.81 20.71
C SER A 545 -7.49 22.80 19.20
N TYR A 546 -8.70 22.55 18.69
CA TYR A 546 -9.00 22.63 17.26
C TYR A 546 -8.77 24.04 16.70
N MET A 547 -9.30 25.06 17.39
CA MET A 547 -9.15 26.45 16.98
C MET A 547 -7.67 26.83 16.81
N LEU A 548 -6.82 26.50 17.79
CA LEU A 548 -5.41 26.86 17.81
C LEU A 548 -4.60 26.11 16.75
N ARG A 549 -4.85 24.80 16.55
CA ARG A 549 -4.27 24.01 15.44
C ARG A 549 -4.55 24.67 14.09
N SER A 550 -5.80 25.08 13.87
CA SER A 550 -6.19 25.79 12.65
C SER A 550 -5.47 27.14 12.54
N VAL A 551 -5.46 28.00 13.56
CA VAL A 551 -4.78 29.32 13.48
C VAL A 551 -3.30 29.15 13.14
N LEU A 552 -2.59 28.21 13.77
CA LEU A 552 -1.17 27.96 13.51
C LEU A 552 -0.93 27.53 12.06
N SER A 553 -1.74 26.62 11.54
CA SER A 553 -1.68 26.21 10.12
C SER A 553 -1.86 27.43 9.18
N ASN A 554 -2.83 28.29 9.49
CA ASN A 554 -3.20 29.44 8.67
C ASN A 554 -2.12 30.51 8.58
N ILE A 555 -1.31 30.67 9.63
CA ILE A 555 -0.16 31.57 9.62
C ILE A 555 1.10 30.93 9.03
N GLY A 556 0.99 29.73 8.44
CA GLY A 556 2.10 29.03 7.80
C GLY A 556 3.01 28.27 8.77
N ALA A 557 2.58 28.03 10.01
CA ALA A 557 3.35 27.30 11.01
C ALA A 557 3.32 25.78 10.76
N THR A 558 3.97 25.32 9.69
CA THR A 558 3.95 23.91 9.25
C THR A 558 4.86 22.99 10.08
N THR A 559 5.76 23.54 10.90
CA THR A 559 6.74 22.80 11.69
C THR A 559 6.35 22.64 13.17
N VAL A 560 5.07 22.82 13.50
CA VAL A 560 4.58 22.65 14.89
C VAL A 560 4.35 21.17 15.16
N LYS A 561 5.02 20.62 16.17
CA LYS A 561 4.76 19.27 16.67
C LYS A 561 3.43 19.25 17.41
N GLN A 562 2.45 18.48 16.95
CA GLN A 562 1.12 18.40 17.56
C GLN A 562 0.95 17.04 18.26
N ILE A 563 0.44 17.01 19.49
CA ILE A 563 0.27 15.79 20.29
C ILE A 563 -1.09 15.80 20.98
N ASP A 564 -1.93 14.81 20.67
CA ASP A 564 -3.22 14.61 21.33
C ASP A 564 -3.01 14.06 22.75
N VAL A 565 -3.67 14.68 23.73
CA VAL A 565 -3.68 14.28 25.13
C VAL A 565 -5.08 13.89 25.63
N GLY A 566 -6.07 13.81 24.73
CA GLY A 566 -7.51 13.57 25.02
C GLY A 566 -7.89 12.18 25.51
N GLY A 567 -6.99 11.20 25.44
CA GLY A 567 -7.23 9.84 25.89
C GLY A 567 -7.22 9.63 27.41
N ARG A 568 -7.82 8.51 27.85
CA ARG A 568 -7.75 7.99 29.24
C ARG A 568 -6.60 7.00 29.49
N ASP A 569 -5.69 6.87 28.53
CA ASP A 569 -4.52 6.00 28.65
C ASP A 569 -3.62 6.45 29.82
N PRO A 570 -3.00 5.53 30.58
CA PRO A 570 -2.09 5.88 31.67
C PRO A 570 -0.97 6.86 31.29
N ASN A 571 -0.45 6.78 30.05
CA ASN A 571 0.56 7.71 29.55
C ASN A 571 -0.03 9.11 29.34
N MET A 572 -1.25 9.21 28.78
CA MET A 572 -1.94 10.50 28.60
C MET A 572 -2.28 11.16 29.93
N ILE A 573 -2.72 10.39 30.93
CA ILE A 573 -2.95 10.89 32.30
C ILE A 573 -1.65 11.42 32.91
N ARG A 574 -0.54 10.71 32.71
CA ARG A 574 0.80 11.12 33.17
C ARG A 574 1.28 12.39 32.46
N MET A 575 1.04 12.52 31.17
CA MET A 575 1.36 13.73 30.39
C MET A 575 0.53 14.93 30.86
N ARG A 576 -0.80 14.79 31.01
CA ARG A 576 -1.66 15.88 31.49
C ARG A 576 -1.18 16.40 32.84
N ARG A 577 -0.79 15.54 33.78
CA ARG A 577 -0.22 15.99 35.07
C ARG A 577 1.06 16.81 34.92
N GLN A 578 1.95 16.40 34.01
CA GLN A 578 3.18 17.16 33.70
C GLN A 578 2.84 18.49 33.02
N LEU A 579 1.91 18.49 32.07
CA LEU A 579 1.45 19.68 31.34
C LEU A 579 0.76 20.69 32.26
N VAL A 580 -0.07 20.26 33.20
CA VAL A 580 -0.68 21.14 34.22
C VAL A 580 0.41 21.85 35.04
N THR A 581 1.48 21.11 35.37
CA THR A 581 2.61 21.67 36.14
C THR A 581 3.45 22.64 35.32
N LEU A 582 3.72 22.32 34.05
CA LEU A 582 4.60 23.11 33.16
C LEU A 582 3.88 24.29 32.48
N GLY A 583 2.58 24.13 32.24
CA GLY A 583 1.73 25.08 31.53
C GLY A 583 0.97 26.03 32.43
N GLU A 584 0.97 25.79 33.75
CA GLU A 584 0.29 26.62 34.76
C GLU A 584 -1.23 26.76 34.56
N ARG A 585 -1.86 25.81 33.85
CA ARG A 585 -3.31 25.77 33.56
C ARG A 585 -3.85 24.33 33.66
N PRO A 586 -5.15 24.14 33.96
CA PRO A 586 -5.70 22.80 34.23
C PRO A 586 -5.96 21.94 32.99
N ASP A 587 -6.35 22.56 31.87
CA ASP A 587 -6.89 21.85 30.70
C ASP A 587 -6.12 22.22 29.41
N PRO A 588 -5.99 21.34 28.39
CA PRO A 588 -5.43 21.68 27.07
C PRO A 588 -6.25 22.77 26.33
N PRO A 589 -5.72 23.43 25.29
CA PRO A 589 -4.41 23.21 24.66
C PRO A 589 -3.23 23.88 25.39
N TYR A 590 -2.05 23.26 25.30
CA TYR A 590 -0.79 23.83 25.77
C TYR A 590 0.14 24.10 24.60
N LEU A 591 0.47 25.37 24.35
CA LEU A 591 1.40 25.77 23.29
C LEU A 591 2.75 26.16 23.89
N PHE A 592 3.79 25.41 23.55
CA PHE A 592 5.17 25.68 23.93
C PHE A 592 5.98 26.20 22.75
N PHE A 593 6.84 27.18 23.01
CA PHE A 593 7.81 27.71 22.06
C PHE A 593 9.16 27.85 22.75
N LYS A 594 10.20 27.25 22.17
CA LYS A 594 11.57 27.28 22.71
C LYS A 594 11.67 26.89 24.19
N GLY A 595 10.93 25.85 24.58
CA GLY A 595 10.91 25.36 25.95
C GLY A 595 9.97 26.12 26.91
N GLY A 596 9.44 27.28 26.51
CA GLY A 596 8.53 28.07 27.33
C GLY A 596 7.07 27.89 26.92
N CYS A 597 6.17 27.69 27.88
CA CYS A 597 4.72 27.75 27.62
C CYS A 597 4.33 29.19 27.24
N ILE A 598 3.62 29.36 26.13
CA ILE A 598 3.00 30.63 25.72
C ILE A 598 1.56 30.71 26.25
N SER A 599 0.88 29.57 26.43
CA SER A 599 -0.51 29.49 26.93
C SER A 599 -0.59 29.48 28.48
N LYS A 600 0.11 30.38 29.18
CA LYS A 600 0.29 30.33 30.65
C LYS A 600 -0.89 30.86 31.49
N SER A 601 -1.83 31.59 30.89
CA SER A 601 -3.00 32.18 31.58
C SER A 601 -4.28 31.39 31.26
N ASP A 602 -5.31 31.54 32.12
CA ASP A 602 -6.68 31.06 31.86
C ASP A 602 -7.32 31.76 30.63
N GLU A 603 -6.66 32.79 30.08
CA GLU A 603 -7.13 33.60 28.96
C GLU A 603 -6.36 33.23 27.67
N LEU A 604 -6.83 32.20 26.98
CA LEU A 604 -6.41 31.80 25.61
C LEU A 604 -6.48 32.93 24.57
N GLU A 605 -7.08 34.08 24.92
CA GLU A 605 -7.10 35.30 24.14
C GLU A 605 -5.69 35.86 23.88
N ASP A 606 -4.75 35.67 24.82
CA ASP A 606 -3.37 36.16 24.71
C ASP A 606 -2.64 35.63 23.47
N ILE A 607 -2.82 34.35 23.11
CA ILE A 607 -2.18 33.78 21.91
C ILE A 607 -2.80 34.34 20.64
N VAL A 608 -4.13 34.48 20.62
CA VAL A 608 -4.83 35.05 19.47
C VAL A 608 -4.45 36.52 19.29
N ASP A 609 -4.31 37.27 20.37
CA ASP A 609 -3.91 38.67 20.35
C ASP A 609 -2.44 38.84 19.97
N MET A 610 -1.55 37.95 20.42
CA MET A 610 -0.16 37.87 19.90
C MET A 610 -0.13 37.64 18.39
N ILE A 611 -1.03 36.81 17.85
CA ILE A 611 -1.12 36.54 16.41
C ILE A 611 -1.72 37.74 15.66
N ARG A 612 -2.74 38.40 16.23
CA ARG A 612 -3.32 39.66 15.69
C ARG A 612 -2.30 40.78 15.63
N ALA A 613 -1.45 40.88 16.65
CA ALA A 613 -0.37 41.86 16.73
C ALA A 613 0.86 41.47 15.90
N GLY A 614 0.91 40.26 15.35
CA GLY A 614 2.06 39.75 14.57
C GLY A 614 3.26 39.32 15.42
N GLU A 615 3.14 39.31 16.74
CA GLU A 615 4.22 39.02 17.68
C GLU A 615 4.65 37.55 17.63
N LEU A 616 3.71 36.62 17.48
CA LEU A 616 4.04 35.20 17.36
C LEU A 616 4.79 34.92 16.05
N GLN A 617 4.34 35.52 14.95
CA GLN A 617 4.97 35.42 13.63
C GLN A 617 6.40 35.97 13.66
N ALA A 618 6.62 37.11 14.33
CA ALA A 618 7.95 37.67 14.52
C ALA A 618 8.89 36.75 15.34
N LYS A 619 8.36 36.12 16.41
CA LYS A 619 9.11 35.14 17.23
C LYS A 619 9.50 33.91 16.41
N MET A 620 8.57 33.35 15.64
CA MET A 620 8.80 32.18 14.78
C MET A 620 9.85 32.45 13.70
N ARG A 621 9.78 33.61 13.04
CA ARG A 621 10.74 34.02 12.01
C ARG A 621 12.16 34.16 12.54
N THR A 622 12.32 34.75 13.72
CA THR A 622 13.63 34.90 14.38
C THR A 622 14.33 33.54 14.57
N GLU A 623 13.56 32.46 14.66
CA GLU A 623 14.04 31.10 14.88
C GLU A 623 14.12 30.24 13.61
N GLY A 624 13.94 30.87 12.45
CA GLY A 624 13.96 30.22 11.14
C GLY A 624 12.82 29.23 10.94
N LEU A 625 11.69 29.40 11.64
CA LEU A 625 10.49 28.59 11.40
C LEU A 625 9.68 29.18 10.24
N PRO A 626 9.10 28.33 9.37
CA PRO A 626 8.19 28.79 8.33
C PRO A 626 6.98 29.48 8.97
N VAL A 627 6.70 30.70 8.51
CA VAL A 627 5.59 31.54 8.95
C VAL A 627 5.35 32.66 7.94
N SER A 628 4.09 32.99 7.67
CA SER A 628 3.70 34.06 6.74
C SER A 628 3.71 35.43 7.43
N GLU A 629 4.06 36.52 6.71
CA GLU A 629 4.05 37.88 7.29
C GLU A 629 2.62 38.32 7.71
N LEU A 630 2.45 39.36 8.55
CA LEU A 630 1.11 39.85 8.96
C LEU A 630 0.25 40.35 7.76
N ASN A 631 0.90 40.91 6.75
CA ASN A 631 0.33 41.41 5.50
C ASN A 631 0.14 40.31 4.43
N GLU A 632 0.82 39.18 4.58
CA GLU A 632 0.64 37.97 3.76
C GLU A 632 -0.30 36.97 4.42
N THR A 633 -0.46 37.09 5.74
CA THR A 633 -1.51 36.43 6.49
C THR A 633 -2.77 37.22 6.29
N PRO A 634 -3.83 36.55 5.87
CA PRO A 634 -5.09 37.22 5.77
C PRO A 634 -5.58 37.62 7.17
N SER A 635 -5.93 38.89 7.33
CA SER A 635 -6.29 39.49 8.64
C SER A 635 -7.27 38.59 9.40
N LEU A 636 -7.15 38.47 10.73
CA LEU A 636 -8.14 37.71 11.52
C LEU A 636 -9.58 38.23 11.36
N GLU A 637 -9.76 39.49 10.94
CA GLU A 637 -11.05 40.10 10.56
C GLU A 637 -11.42 39.89 9.07
N LYS A 638 -10.44 39.55 8.21
CA LYS A 638 -10.58 39.31 6.75
C LYS A 638 -9.99 37.95 6.35
N ASN A 639 -10.16 36.97 7.23
CA ASN A 639 -9.50 35.68 7.15
C ASN A 639 -10.20 34.80 6.08
N PRO A 640 -9.51 34.13 5.14
CA PRO A 640 -9.97 33.03 4.28
C PRO A 640 -10.13 31.73 5.07
N PHE A 641 -9.76 31.72 6.37
CA PHE A 641 -10.25 30.79 7.38
C PHE A 641 -11.35 31.41 8.26
N GLY A 642 -11.80 32.61 7.90
CA GLY A 642 -13.17 33.03 8.12
C GLY A 642 -14.00 32.06 7.31
N TYR A 643 -14.50 31.05 8.01
CA TYR A 643 -15.51 30.18 7.44
C TYR A 643 -16.71 31.06 7.01
N PRO A 644 -17.34 30.72 5.89
CA PRO A 644 -17.25 29.41 5.28
C PRO A 644 -16.09 29.22 4.28
N LYS A 645 -15.47 28.02 4.30
CA LYS A 645 -14.72 27.50 3.15
C LYS A 645 -15.68 27.56 1.94
N GLY A 646 -15.49 28.56 1.08
CA GLY A 646 -16.40 28.90 -0.01
C GLY A 646 -17.58 29.79 0.40
N VAL A 647 -18.02 30.66 -0.51
CA VAL A 647 -19.21 31.50 -0.32
C VAL A 647 -20.46 30.61 -0.29
N MET A 648 -20.91 30.23 0.92
CA MET A 648 -22.14 29.43 1.13
C MET A 648 -23.44 30.19 0.78
N ASN A 649 -23.34 31.49 0.46
CA ASN A 649 -24.46 32.40 0.20
C ASN A 649 -24.53 32.88 -1.26
N GLN A 650 -23.97 32.16 -2.23
CA GLN A 650 -24.21 32.53 -3.64
C GLN A 650 -25.66 32.20 -3.99
N VAL A 651 -26.44 33.23 -4.28
CA VAL A 651 -27.78 33.08 -4.87
C VAL A 651 -27.60 32.44 -6.24
N ASN A 652 -28.17 31.25 -6.43
CA ASN A 652 -28.03 30.45 -7.66
C ASN A 652 -28.62 31.19 -8.86
N ALA A 653 -27.76 31.81 -9.67
CA ALA A 653 -28.10 32.33 -11.00
C ALA A 653 -28.12 31.18 -12.03
N GLY A 654 -29.06 30.24 -11.89
CA GLY A 654 -29.32 29.16 -12.85
C GLY A 654 -28.39 27.94 -12.81
N LYS A 655 -27.55 27.78 -11.78
CA LYS A 655 -26.60 26.66 -11.60
C LYS A 655 -26.91 25.90 -10.31
N ARG A 656 -26.79 24.56 -10.32
CA ARG A 656 -27.07 23.65 -9.18
C ARG A 656 -25.80 23.29 -8.40
N ASN A 657 -25.97 22.90 -7.14
CA ASN A 657 -24.90 22.48 -6.24
C ASN A 657 -24.88 20.95 -6.08
N VAL A 658 -23.75 20.33 -6.42
CA VAL A 658 -23.53 18.87 -6.33
C VAL A 658 -22.53 18.57 -5.23
N LEU A 659 -22.93 17.73 -4.28
CA LEU A 659 -22.03 17.15 -3.31
C LEU A 659 -21.55 15.79 -3.84
N LEU A 660 -20.33 15.75 -4.36
CA LEU A 660 -19.70 14.52 -4.85
C LEU A 660 -18.95 13.84 -3.72
N CYS A 661 -19.27 12.60 -3.44
CA CYS A 661 -18.67 11.78 -2.41
C CYS A 661 -17.98 10.56 -3.04
N ALA A 662 -16.86 10.11 -2.46
CA ALA A 662 -16.09 8.99 -2.99
C ALA A 662 -15.70 7.98 -1.90
N CYS A 663 -15.96 6.69 -2.15
CA CYS A 663 -15.51 5.60 -1.29
C CYS A 663 -14.28 4.85 -1.86
N GLY A 664 -13.57 4.12 -0.99
CA GLY A 664 -12.35 3.39 -1.36
C GLY A 664 -12.64 2.17 -2.25
N SER A 665 -12.66 2.36 -3.56
CA SER A 665 -12.79 1.32 -4.59
C SER A 665 -11.91 1.69 -5.77
N SER A 666 -11.47 0.70 -6.56
CA SER A 666 -10.62 0.96 -7.73
C SER A 666 -11.27 1.88 -8.75
N ALA A 667 -12.60 2.01 -8.75
CA ALA A 667 -13.36 2.93 -9.60
C ALA A 667 -13.27 4.42 -9.16
N ALA A 668 -12.60 4.72 -8.03
CA ALA A 668 -12.36 6.10 -7.58
C ALA A 668 -11.35 6.84 -8.47
N ASP A 669 -10.64 6.13 -9.35
CA ASP A 669 -9.82 6.72 -10.42
C ASP A 669 -10.62 7.62 -11.39
N LYS A 670 -11.94 7.45 -11.44
CA LYS A 670 -12.86 8.26 -12.26
C LYS A 670 -13.34 9.56 -11.62
N ILE A 671 -13.01 9.81 -10.34
CA ILE A 671 -13.42 11.03 -9.64
C ILE A 671 -12.96 12.30 -10.38
N PRO A 672 -11.71 12.42 -10.85
CA PRO A 672 -11.29 13.61 -11.60
C PRO A 672 -12.14 13.88 -12.84
N GLU A 673 -12.53 12.84 -13.59
CA GLU A 673 -13.39 12.98 -14.77
C GLU A 673 -14.80 13.42 -14.41
N LEU A 674 -15.37 12.89 -13.31
CA LEU A 674 -16.69 13.30 -12.82
C LEU A 674 -16.70 14.77 -12.39
N VAL A 675 -15.67 15.23 -11.66
CA VAL A 675 -15.54 16.64 -11.26
C VAL A 675 -15.51 17.53 -12.50
N GLU A 676 -14.69 17.19 -13.51
CA GLU A 676 -14.62 17.93 -14.77
C GLU A 676 -15.97 18.03 -15.47
N ARG A 677 -16.66 16.89 -15.66
CA ARG A 677 -17.94 16.83 -16.38
C ARG A 677 -19.06 17.58 -15.66
N ILE A 678 -19.14 17.50 -14.34
CA ILE A 678 -20.17 18.21 -13.55
C ILE A 678 -19.95 19.73 -13.64
N VAL A 679 -18.68 20.18 -13.53
CA VAL A 679 -18.33 21.60 -13.67
C VAL A 679 -18.53 22.09 -15.10
N ASP A 680 -18.21 21.27 -16.11
CA ASP A 680 -18.41 21.61 -17.54
C ASP A 680 -19.89 21.65 -17.94
N ALA A 681 -20.75 20.87 -17.27
CA ALA A 681 -22.21 21.01 -17.35
C ALA A 681 -22.72 22.29 -16.65
N GLY A 682 -21.85 23.06 -15.99
CA GLY A 682 -22.15 24.34 -15.39
C GLY A 682 -22.56 24.28 -13.92
N HIS A 683 -22.48 23.12 -13.27
CA HIS A 683 -22.85 22.95 -11.85
C HIS A 683 -21.65 23.22 -10.92
N ASN A 684 -21.94 23.53 -9.66
CA ASN A 684 -20.93 23.68 -8.62
C ASN A 684 -20.67 22.32 -7.95
N VAL A 685 -19.42 22.00 -7.64
CA VAL A 685 -19.05 20.74 -7.00
C VAL A 685 -18.33 20.98 -5.69
N LYS A 686 -18.76 20.28 -4.64
CA LYS A 686 -17.97 20.05 -3.42
C LYS A 686 -17.67 18.57 -3.29
N LEU A 687 -16.43 18.23 -2.92
CA LEU A 687 -15.93 16.86 -2.90
C LEU A 687 -15.68 16.38 -1.46
N ILE A 688 -16.28 15.25 -1.08
CA ILE A 688 -16.00 14.49 0.16
C ILE A 688 -15.42 13.11 -0.19
N PRO A 689 -14.10 12.93 -0.24
CA PRO A 689 -13.51 11.61 -0.37
C PRO A 689 -13.28 10.97 0.99
N SER A 690 -13.51 9.66 1.09
CA SER A 690 -12.98 8.90 2.22
C SER A 690 -11.45 8.81 2.11
N VAL A 691 -10.79 8.62 3.26
CA VAL A 691 -9.33 8.44 3.33
C VAL A 691 -8.84 7.35 2.35
N SER A 692 -9.63 6.30 2.15
CA SER A 692 -9.31 5.22 1.21
C SER A 692 -9.56 5.58 -0.25
N ALA A 693 -10.53 6.43 -0.56
CA ALA A 693 -10.83 6.89 -1.91
C ALA A 693 -9.74 7.83 -2.43
N GLU A 694 -9.30 8.77 -1.58
CA GLU A 694 -8.31 9.79 -1.93
C GLU A 694 -7.00 9.17 -2.44
N LYS A 695 -6.60 8.00 -1.92
CA LYS A 695 -5.40 7.25 -2.38
C LYS A 695 -5.40 6.91 -3.87
N PHE A 696 -6.56 6.83 -4.53
CA PHE A 696 -6.65 6.46 -5.94
C PHE A 696 -6.38 7.62 -6.90
N PHE A 697 -6.51 8.87 -6.45
CA PHE A 697 -6.33 10.04 -7.31
C PHE A 697 -5.43 11.14 -6.71
N ARG A 698 -4.97 10.97 -5.46
CA ARG A 698 -4.08 11.91 -4.77
C ARG A 698 -2.77 12.15 -5.54
N ASP A 699 -2.15 11.08 -6.03
CA ASP A 699 -0.87 11.16 -6.73
C ASP A 699 -1.05 11.24 -8.26
N PHE A 700 -2.20 10.81 -8.78
CA PHE A 700 -2.54 10.81 -10.20
C PHE A 700 -3.96 11.35 -10.40
N GLY A 701 -4.08 12.59 -10.89
CA GLY A 701 -5.39 13.20 -11.20
C GLY A 701 -5.85 14.30 -10.25
N ALA A 702 -5.14 14.57 -9.14
CA ALA A 702 -5.38 15.74 -8.30
C ALA A 702 -5.30 17.05 -9.10
N GLU A 703 -4.34 17.19 -10.02
CA GLU A 703 -4.20 18.35 -10.90
C GLU A 703 -5.45 18.62 -11.76
N ARG A 704 -6.16 17.56 -12.17
CA ARG A 704 -7.41 17.66 -12.96
C ARG A 704 -8.57 18.18 -12.12
N ILE A 705 -8.61 17.80 -10.84
CA ILE A 705 -9.58 18.30 -9.86
C ILE A 705 -9.27 19.77 -9.54
N ASP A 706 -8.02 20.10 -9.24
CA ASP A 706 -7.55 21.44 -8.89
C ASP A 706 -7.73 22.45 -10.04
N ALA A 707 -7.83 21.97 -11.28
CA ALA A 707 -8.15 22.80 -12.45
C ALA A 707 -9.62 23.24 -12.53
N LYS A 708 -10.53 22.57 -11.79
CA LYS A 708 -11.99 22.77 -11.87
C LYS A 708 -12.61 23.29 -10.59
N ILE A 709 -12.11 22.83 -9.44
CA ILE A 709 -12.55 23.25 -8.11
C ILE A 709 -11.37 23.69 -7.25
N THR A 710 -11.64 24.43 -6.18
CA THR A 710 -10.58 24.93 -5.29
C THR A 710 -10.38 24.02 -4.08
N HIS A 711 -9.28 24.18 -3.37
CA HIS A 711 -9.06 23.47 -2.09
C HIS A 711 -10.15 23.76 -1.03
N HIS A 712 -10.90 24.85 -1.16
CA HIS A 712 -12.03 25.17 -0.28
C HIS A 712 -13.27 24.30 -0.55
N ASP A 713 -13.35 23.67 -1.71
CA ASP A 713 -14.45 22.80 -2.11
C ASP A 713 -14.19 21.33 -1.72
N TYR A 714 -13.06 21.05 -1.07
CA TYR A 714 -12.62 19.74 -0.63
C TYR A 714 -12.80 19.57 0.89
N TYR A 715 -13.63 18.61 1.29
CA TYR A 715 -14.01 18.38 2.69
C TYR A 715 -13.59 16.98 3.14
N ARG A 716 -12.96 16.91 4.32
CA ARG A 716 -12.52 15.65 4.97
C ARG A 716 -13.19 15.49 6.33
N ASP A 717 -13.05 14.33 6.95
CA ASP A 717 -13.61 14.07 8.29
C ASP A 717 -13.16 15.12 9.33
N ASP A 718 -11.91 15.59 9.23
CA ASP A 718 -11.36 16.68 10.08
C ASP A 718 -12.06 18.04 9.92
N ASP A 719 -12.86 18.22 8.87
CA ASP A 719 -13.64 19.44 8.62
C ASP A 719 -15.04 19.40 9.27
N GLU A 720 -15.44 18.30 9.93
CA GLU A 720 -16.83 18.11 10.39
C GLU A 720 -17.29 19.12 11.45
N TRP A 721 -16.45 19.42 12.43
CA TRP A 721 -16.81 20.26 13.59
C TRP A 721 -16.02 21.56 13.60
N ASN A 722 -16.74 22.69 13.63
CA ASN A 722 -16.12 24.02 13.68
C ASN A 722 -16.57 24.77 14.95
N PHE A 723 -15.76 24.70 16.00
CA PHE A 723 -16.13 25.24 17.31
C PHE A 723 -15.95 26.77 17.46
N ARG A 724 -15.50 27.48 16.41
CA ARG A 724 -15.26 28.94 16.47
C ARG A 724 -16.52 29.79 16.58
N TYR A 725 -17.71 29.24 16.30
CA TYR A 725 -18.98 29.98 16.32
C TYR A 725 -19.38 30.48 17.71
N LEU A 726 -18.97 29.79 18.79
CA LEU A 726 -19.23 30.20 20.18
C LEU A 726 -18.55 31.53 20.55
N LYS A 727 -17.43 31.88 19.91
CA LYS A 727 -16.68 33.13 20.19
C LYS A 727 -17.30 34.37 19.50
N PHE A 728 -18.22 34.17 18.55
CA PHE A 728 -18.85 35.25 17.77
C PHE A 728 -20.38 35.31 17.94
N ASP A 729 -20.92 34.67 18.98
CA ASP A 729 -22.36 34.64 19.29
C ASP A 729 -23.21 34.07 18.13
N MET A 730 -22.62 33.14 17.36
CA MET A 730 -23.27 32.44 16.25
C MET A 730 -23.57 30.99 16.65
N PRO A 731 -24.67 30.40 16.16
CA PRO A 731 -24.97 28.99 16.44
C PRO A 731 -23.89 28.08 15.83
N VAL A 732 -23.39 27.12 16.62
CA VAL A 732 -22.47 26.07 16.16
C VAL A 732 -23.11 25.34 14.98
N ARG A 733 -22.43 25.32 13.83
CA ARG A 733 -22.92 24.60 12.64
C ARG A 733 -21.90 23.55 12.20
N ALA A 734 -22.29 22.29 12.28
CA ALA A 734 -21.50 21.17 11.80
C ALA A 734 -21.46 21.18 10.26
N SER A 735 -20.32 20.82 9.67
CA SER A 735 -20.12 20.87 8.23
C SER A 735 -21.04 19.92 7.47
N HIS A 736 -21.40 18.76 8.02
CA HIS A 736 -22.39 17.88 7.39
C HIS A 736 -23.74 18.59 7.22
N LEU A 737 -24.23 19.34 8.23
CA LEU A 737 -25.46 20.13 8.11
C LEU A 737 -25.32 21.22 7.06
N ALA A 738 -24.19 21.92 7.09
CA ALA A 738 -23.90 23.01 6.17
C ALA A 738 -23.84 22.51 4.70
N LEU A 739 -23.22 21.34 4.48
CA LEU A 739 -23.14 20.69 3.17
C LEU A 739 -24.51 20.17 2.73
N CYS A 740 -25.31 19.59 3.63
CA CYS A 740 -26.69 19.22 3.35
C CYS A 740 -27.54 20.40 2.94
N ASP A 741 -27.37 21.57 3.57
CA ASP A 741 -28.10 22.78 3.22
C ASP A 741 -27.66 23.34 1.86
N TRP A 742 -26.35 23.34 1.60
CA TRP A 742 -25.75 23.86 0.37
C TRP A 742 -26.08 23.02 -0.87
N ALA A 743 -26.05 21.70 -0.75
CA ALA A 743 -26.18 20.78 -1.89
C ALA A 743 -27.64 20.65 -2.34
N ASP A 744 -27.85 20.64 -3.67
CA ASP A 744 -29.12 20.30 -4.30
C ASP A 744 -29.22 18.79 -4.54
N CYS A 745 -28.09 18.12 -4.78
CA CYS A 745 -27.97 16.67 -5.00
C CYS A 745 -26.70 16.14 -4.33
N VAL A 746 -26.74 14.91 -3.81
CA VAL A 746 -25.55 14.16 -3.37
C VAL A 746 -25.32 12.94 -4.24
N ILE A 747 -24.08 12.77 -4.72
CA ILE A 747 -23.65 11.63 -5.55
C ILE A 747 -22.55 10.89 -4.79
N VAL A 748 -22.63 9.57 -4.67
CA VAL A 748 -21.52 8.73 -4.16
C VAL A 748 -21.05 7.79 -5.25
N ALA A 749 -19.92 8.12 -5.88
CA ALA A 749 -19.46 7.44 -7.08
C ALA A 749 -17.93 7.27 -7.10
N PRO A 750 -17.37 6.16 -6.57
CA PRO A 750 -18.06 4.94 -6.19
C PRO A 750 -18.58 4.93 -4.75
N ILE A 751 -19.66 4.16 -4.51
CA ILE A 751 -20.01 3.68 -3.16
C ILE A 751 -19.62 2.21 -2.96
N THR A 752 -19.10 1.89 -1.78
CA THR A 752 -18.72 0.51 -1.40
C THR A 752 -19.84 -0.19 -0.61
N CYS A 753 -19.84 -1.52 -0.58
CA CYS A 753 -20.78 -2.29 0.27
C CYS A 753 -20.70 -1.90 1.75
N ASN A 754 -19.53 -1.48 2.24
CA ASN A 754 -19.35 -1.03 3.62
C ASN A 754 -20.12 0.27 3.91
N THR A 755 -19.93 1.29 3.08
CA THR A 755 -20.66 2.56 3.23
C THR A 755 -22.15 2.40 3.00
N MET A 756 -22.57 1.59 2.01
CA MET A 756 -24.00 1.24 1.84
C MET A 756 -24.57 0.61 3.11
N GLY A 757 -23.85 -0.32 3.74
CA GLY A 757 -24.26 -0.92 5.00
C GLY A 757 -24.35 0.09 6.16
N LYS A 758 -23.45 1.07 6.23
CA LYS A 758 -23.51 2.13 7.23
C LYS A 758 -24.72 3.04 7.03
N VAL A 759 -24.90 3.55 5.81
CA VAL A 759 -25.99 4.47 5.47
C VAL A 759 -27.36 3.78 5.64
N ALA A 760 -27.51 2.55 5.15
CA ALA A 760 -28.76 1.78 5.27
C ALA A 760 -29.18 1.49 6.72
N ASN A 761 -28.25 1.58 7.68
CA ASN A 761 -28.50 1.31 9.09
C ASN A 761 -28.26 2.54 9.98
N GLY A 762 -28.18 3.75 9.40
CA GLY A 762 -28.09 5.01 10.15
C GLY A 762 -26.79 5.22 10.93
N ILE A 763 -25.69 4.61 10.50
CA ILE A 763 -24.37 4.79 11.13
C ILE A 763 -23.69 6.02 10.51
N ALA A 764 -23.50 7.07 11.31
CA ALA A 764 -22.78 8.28 10.97
C ALA A 764 -21.46 8.38 11.76
N ASP A 765 -20.40 7.74 11.26
CA ASP A 765 -19.10 7.64 11.93
C ASP A 765 -17.96 8.36 11.18
N ASN A 766 -18.30 9.14 10.16
CA ASN A 766 -17.42 9.99 9.36
C ASN A 766 -18.28 11.03 8.61
N LEU A 767 -17.66 12.11 8.10
CA LEU A 767 -18.35 13.24 7.49
C LEU A 767 -19.29 12.80 6.35
N LEU A 768 -18.82 11.89 5.49
CA LEU A 768 -19.61 11.35 4.38
C LEU A 768 -20.88 10.67 4.90
N THR A 769 -20.77 9.80 5.91
CA THR A 769 -21.94 9.10 6.48
C THR A 769 -22.83 10.00 7.35
N SER A 770 -22.28 11.04 7.99
CA SER A 770 -23.05 12.06 8.72
C SER A 770 -23.97 12.87 7.80
N VAL A 771 -23.53 13.17 6.57
CA VAL A 771 -24.38 13.81 5.55
C VAL A 771 -25.66 13.00 5.35
N PHE A 772 -25.58 11.68 5.26
CA PHE A 772 -26.74 10.83 4.98
C PHE A 772 -27.75 10.73 6.11
N VAL A 773 -27.34 10.90 7.37
CA VAL A 773 -28.29 10.95 8.49
C VAL A 773 -29.00 12.30 8.55
N ALA A 774 -28.33 13.37 8.12
CA ALA A 774 -28.90 14.72 8.04
C ALA A 774 -29.61 15.01 6.71
N TRP A 775 -29.50 14.13 5.71
CA TRP A 775 -30.01 14.38 4.36
C TRP A 775 -31.53 14.29 4.30
N GLN A 776 -32.16 15.21 3.58
CA GLN A 776 -33.60 15.26 3.37
C GLN A 776 -33.97 14.44 2.12
N TYR A 777 -33.99 13.11 2.23
CA TYR A 777 -34.16 12.20 1.08
C TYR A 777 -35.40 12.48 0.22
N GLN A 778 -36.52 12.90 0.84
CA GLN A 778 -37.74 13.20 0.10
C GLN A 778 -37.68 14.53 -0.65
N LYS A 779 -36.84 15.45 -0.21
CA LYS A 779 -36.69 16.77 -0.82
C LYS A 779 -35.56 16.86 -1.84
N LYS A 780 -34.46 16.14 -1.60
CA LYS A 780 -33.23 16.28 -2.38
C LYS A 780 -32.73 14.90 -2.88
N PRO A 781 -32.39 14.75 -4.17
CA PRO A 781 -31.97 13.47 -4.75
C PRO A 781 -30.64 12.95 -4.19
N VAL A 782 -30.55 11.62 -4.12
CA VAL A 782 -29.36 10.86 -3.73
C VAL A 782 -29.03 9.86 -4.82
N ILE A 783 -27.85 9.97 -5.42
CA ILE A 783 -27.38 9.06 -6.45
C ILE A 783 -26.24 8.20 -5.88
N LEU A 784 -26.43 6.89 -5.86
CA LEU A 784 -25.40 5.94 -5.44
C LEU A 784 -24.92 5.12 -6.64
N CYS A 785 -23.60 5.05 -6.83
CA CYS A 785 -22.99 4.26 -7.90
C CYS A 785 -22.13 3.12 -7.30
N PRO A 786 -22.71 1.92 -7.09
CA PRO A 786 -22.00 0.83 -6.43
C PRO A 786 -20.80 0.33 -7.22
N ALA A 787 -19.71 0.01 -6.52
CA ALA A 787 -18.53 -0.60 -7.12
C ALA A 787 -17.95 -1.68 -6.18
N CYS A 788 -18.12 -2.95 -6.54
CA CYS A 788 -17.69 -4.07 -5.72
C CYS A 788 -17.52 -5.37 -6.52
N ASN A 789 -17.00 -6.43 -5.90
CA ASN A 789 -16.98 -7.75 -6.51
C ASN A 789 -18.40 -8.34 -6.64
N THR A 790 -18.66 -9.19 -7.64
CA THR A 790 -19.96 -9.86 -7.83
C THR A 790 -20.43 -10.63 -6.61
N ASN A 791 -19.54 -11.32 -5.90
CA ASN A 791 -19.91 -12.04 -4.69
C ASN A 791 -20.33 -11.09 -3.55
N MET A 792 -19.78 -9.87 -3.51
CA MET A 792 -20.16 -8.85 -2.54
C MET A 792 -21.50 -8.22 -2.91
N TRP A 793 -21.72 -7.96 -4.21
CA TRP A 793 -22.98 -7.44 -4.71
C TRP A 793 -24.14 -8.40 -4.43
N ASN A 794 -23.97 -9.67 -4.81
CA ASN A 794 -24.99 -10.71 -4.65
C ASN A 794 -25.15 -11.20 -3.20
N ASN A 795 -24.38 -10.65 -2.25
CA ASN A 795 -24.55 -11.02 -0.85
C ASN A 795 -25.92 -10.54 -0.35
N ILE A 796 -26.64 -11.43 0.35
CA ILE A 796 -27.95 -11.13 0.92
C ILE A 796 -27.94 -9.87 1.80
N THR A 797 -26.87 -9.61 2.55
CA THR A 797 -26.79 -8.40 3.38
C THR A 797 -26.65 -7.13 2.53
N THR A 798 -25.92 -7.19 1.43
CA THR A 798 -25.79 -6.08 0.48
C THR A 798 -27.14 -5.82 -0.20
N GLN A 799 -27.83 -6.85 -0.68
CA GLN A 799 -29.14 -6.71 -1.31
C GLN A 799 -30.17 -6.13 -0.32
N ASN A 800 -30.22 -6.65 0.92
CA ASN A 800 -31.08 -6.07 1.95
C ASN A 800 -30.78 -4.58 2.24
N ASN A 801 -29.50 -4.17 2.17
CA ASN A 801 -29.14 -2.76 2.33
C ASN A 801 -29.58 -1.93 1.11
N VAL A 802 -29.48 -2.48 -0.10
CA VAL A 802 -29.96 -1.84 -1.33
C VAL A 802 -31.47 -1.60 -1.24
N ASP A 803 -32.25 -2.61 -0.84
CA ASP A 803 -33.70 -2.50 -0.70
C ASP A 803 -34.09 -1.43 0.33
N LYS A 804 -33.40 -1.39 1.49
CA LYS A 804 -33.59 -0.33 2.49
C LYS A 804 -33.29 1.06 1.96
N LEU A 805 -32.21 1.21 1.17
CA LEU A 805 -31.81 2.50 0.61
C LEU A 805 -32.76 2.95 -0.48
N LYS A 806 -33.25 2.03 -1.33
CA LYS A 806 -34.32 2.33 -2.31
C LYS A 806 -35.58 2.85 -1.62
N ALA A 807 -36.01 2.19 -0.54
CA ALA A 807 -37.14 2.65 0.26
C ALA A 807 -36.93 4.03 0.93
N LEU A 808 -35.68 4.47 1.12
CA LEU A 808 -35.38 5.84 1.55
C LEU A 808 -35.47 6.87 0.42
N GLY A 809 -35.51 6.41 -0.83
CA GLY A 809 -35.58 7.26 -2.01
C GLY A 809 -34.24 7.50 -2.70
N VAL A 810 -33.35 6.51 -2.61
CA VAL A 810 -32.03 6.55 -3.23
C VAL A 810 -32.04 5.94 -4.62
N ASP A 811 -31.45 6.66 -5.58
CA ASP A 811 -31.33 6.22 -6.97
C ASP A 811 -29.99 5.49 -7.18
N PHE A 812 -30.07 4.21 -7.55
CA PHE A 812 -28.90 3.37 -7.80
C PHE A 812 -28.54 3.35 -9.28
N ILE A 813 -27.34 3.81 -9.63
CA ILE A 813 -26.82 3.78 -11.00
C ILE A 813 -25.74 2.69 -11.11
N GLY A 814 -26.09 1.60 -11.77
CA GLY A 814 -25.32 0.36 -11.79
C GLY A 814 -25.52 -0.48 -10.51
N PRO A 815 -24.62 -1.42 -10.19
CA PRO A 815 -23.39 -1.72 -10.93
C PRO A 815 -23.67 -2.43 -12.26
N ARG A 816 -22.82 -2.19 -13.25
CA ARG A 816 -22.88 -2.85 -14.56
C ARG A 816 -22.11 -4.16 -14.58
N GLU A 817 -22.43 -4.99 -15.56
CA GLU A 817 -21.62 -6.16 -15.91
C GLU A 817 -20.34 -5.72 -16.64
N GLY A 818 -19.21 -6.29 -16.24
CA GLY A 818 -17.93 -5.99 -16.86
C GLY A 818 -16.80 -6.86 -16.33
N ARG A 819 -15.59 -6.64 -16.84
CA ARG A 819 -14.40 -7.31 -16.31
C ARG A 819 -13.99 -6.64 -14.99
N LEU A 820 -14.11 -7.38 -13.90
CA LEU A 820 -13.78 -6.92 -12.55
C LEU A 820 -12.27 -7.03 -12.28
N SER A 821 -11.81 -6.47 -11.15
CA SER A 821 -10.40 -6.45 -10.73
C SER A 821 -9.78 -7.85 -10.56
N ASN A 822 -10.59 -8.89 -10.36
CA ASN A 822 -10.14 -10.28 -10.32
C ASN A 822 -10.05 -10.94 -11.73
N GLY A 823 -10.21 -10.17 -12.80
CA GLY A 823 -10.15 -10.62 -14.20
C GLY A 823 -11.40 -11.34 -14.71
N ARG A 824 -12.40 -11.59 -13.85
CA ARG A 824 -13.64 -12.28 -14.25
C ARG A 824 -14.69 -11.30 -14.77
N MET A 825 -15.51 -11.78 -15.70
CA MET A 825 -16.75 -11.08 -16.07
C MET A 825 -17.78 -11.27 -14.96
N GLY A 826 -18.44 -10.19 -14.57
CA GLY A 826 -19.53 -10.24 -13.60
C GLY A 826 -20.10 -8.87 -13.29
N ILE A 827 -21.24 -8.87 -12.61
CA ILE A 827 -21.93 -7.64 -12.15
C ILE A 827 -21.19 -7.10 -10.93
N GLY A 828 -20.93 -5.80 -10.89
CA GLY A 828 -20.18 -5.17 -9.79
C GLY A 828 -19.32 -3.97 -10.21
N MET A 829 -19.16 -3.73 -11.51
CA MET A 829 -18.42 -2.59 -12.01
C MET A 829 -19.25 -1.32 -11.86
N MET A 830 -18.63 -0.20 -11.45
CA MET A 830 -19.32 1.08 -11.37
C MET A 830 -19.90 1.49 -12.74
N ALA A 831 -21.03 2.20 -12.71
CA ALA A 831 -21.56 2.94 -13.84
C ALA A 831 -20.48 3.79 -14.55
N THR A 832 -20.68 4.06 -15.84
CA THR A 832 -19.79 4.97 -16.56
C THR A 832 -20.05 6.42 -16.15
N PRO A 833 -19.07 7.33 -16.27
CA PRO A 833 -19.31 8.76 -16.03
C PRO A 833 -20.46 9.33 -16.84
N ASP A 834 -20.68 8.87 -18.08
CA ASP A 834 -21.84 9.26 -18.90
C ASP A 834 -23.18 8.91 -18.22
N GLN A 835 -23.32 7.68 -17.72
CA GLN A 835 -24.53 7.23 -17.02
C GLN A 835 -24.78 8.02 -15.73
N VAL A 836 -23.71 8.39 -15.02
CA VAL A 836 -23.82 9.23 -13.81
C VAL A 836 -24.27 10.65 -14.16
N MET A 837 -23.80 11.21 -15.26
CA MET A 837 -24.21 12.53 -15.73
C MET A 837 -25.65 12.56 -16.24
N GLU A 838 -26.10 11.49 -16.91
CA GLU A 838 -27.50 11.33 -17.32
C GLU A 838 -28.43 11.28 -16.10
N ALA A 839 -28.11 10.44 -15.11
CA ALA A 839 -28.87 10.37 -13.87
C ALA A 839 -28.88 11.69 -13.09
N LEU A 840 -27.78 12.46 -13.14
CA LEU A 840 -27.72 13.78 -12.53
C LEU A 840 -28.64 14.80 -13.22
N ALA A 841 -28.75 14.74 -14.54
CA ALA A 841 -29.65 15.60 -15.30
C ALA A 841 -31.12 15.30 -14.95
N ASP A 842 -31.50 14.01 -14.97
CA ASP A 842 -32.85 13.55 -14.59
C ASP A 842 -33.20 13.98 -13.16
N ALA A 843 -32.26 13.81 -12.22
CA ALA A 843 -32.45 14.20 -10.82
C ALA A 843 -32.69 15.70 -10.64
N PHE A 844 -32.12 16.55 -11.50
CA PHE A 844 -32.36 18.00 -11.44
C PHE A 844 -33.67 18.41 -12.09
N GLU A 845 -34.11 17.75 -13.16
CA GLU A 845 -35.45 17.97 -13.73
C GLU A 845 -36.53 17.59 -12.72
N GLU A 846 -36.38 16.46 -12.02
CA GLU A 846 -37.28 16.05 -10.94
C GLU A 846 -37.24 16.98 -9.72
N LEU A 847 -36.08 17.56 -9.41
CA LEU A 847 -35.95 18.49 -8.30
C LEU A 847 -36.78 19.77 -8.53
N ASP A 848 -36.90 20.19 -9.79
CA ASP A 848 -37.68 21.37 -10.20
C ASP A 848 -39.20 21.14 -10.14
N ASP A 849 -39.66 19.90 -10.24
CA ASP A 849 -41.07 19.53 -10.10
C ASP A 849 -41.27 18.39 -9.09
N GLN A 850 -41.36 18.76 -7.80
CA GLN A 850 -41.59 17.80 -6.71
C GLN A 850 -42.92 17.05 -6.84
N LYS A 851 -43.94 17.64 -7.48
CA LYS A 851 -45.24 16.96 -7.65
C LYS A 851 -45.09 15.84 -8.66
N TYR A 852 -44.48 16.14 -9.81
CA TYR A 852 -44.13 15.12 -10.80
C TYR A 852 -43.28 14.01 -10.19
N ARG A 853 -42.26 14.37 -9.39
CA ARG A 853 -41.39 13.40 -8.71
C ARG A 853 -42.15 12.44 -7.80
N VAL A 854 -43.06 12.96 -6.96
CA VAL A 854 -43.87 12.12 -6.06
C VAL A 854 -44.91 11.29 -6.83
N CYS A 855 -45.55 11.85 -7.86
CA CYS A 855 -46.45 11.09 -8.73
C CYS A 855 -45.72 9.96 -9.48
N LYS A 856 -44.48 10.20 -9.93
CA LYS A 856 -43.64 9.17 -10.54
C LYS A 856 -43.40 8.01 -9.56
N TRP A 857 -43.09 8.28 -8.29
CA TRP A 857 -42.93 7.24 -7.27
C TRP A 857 -44.22 6.46 -7.02
N ALA A 858 -45.37 7.15 -6.97
CA ALA A 858 -46.66 6.49 -6.80
C ALA A 858 -46.99 5.55 -7.96
N ARG A 859 -46.70 5.97 -9.19
CA ARG A 859 -46.84 5.16 -10.39
C ARG A 859 -45.89 3.94 -10.38
N GLU A 860 -44.63 4.14 -10.02
CA GLU A 860 -43.64 3.06 -9.89
C GLU A 860 -44.03 2.06 -8.78
N ALA A 861 -44.54 2.56 -7.65
CA ALA A 861 -45.04 1.72 -6.55
C ALA A 861 -46.27 0.89 -6.98
N ALA A 862 -47.22 1.51 -7.68
CA ALA A 862 -48.40 0.82 -8.23
C ALA A 862 -48.02 -0.24 -9.28
N ALA A 863 -47.00 0.04 -10.11
CA ALA A 863 -46.50 -0.93 -11.10
C ALA A 863 -45.74 -2.09 -10.44
N ALA A 864 -44.97 -1.83 -9.38
CA ALA A 864 -44.17 -2.82 -8.69
C ALA A 864 -44.97 -3.73 -7.73
N ASP A 865 -46.19 -3.33 -7.34
CA ASP A 865 -47.01 -4.03 -6.33
C ASP A 865 -46.27 -4.14 -4.98
N ASP A 866 -45.56 -3.07 -4.60
CA ASP A 866 -44.75 -2.99 -3.37
C ASP A 866 -45.15 -1.80 -2.49
N ILE A 867 -45.84 -2.10 -1.39
CA ILE A 867 -46.26 -1.10 -0.39
C ILE A 867 -45.07 -0.34 0.24
N ASN A 868 -43.86 -0.89 0.22
CA ASN A 868 -42.71 -0.18 0.75
C ASN A 868 -42.30 1.01 -0.12
N GLU A 869 -42.57 0.96 -1.42
CA GLU A 869 -42.37 2.09 -2.32
C GLU A 869 -43.44 3.19 -2.06
N TRP A 870 -44.67 2.81 -1.71
CA TRP A 870 -45.71 3.76 -1.28
C TRP A 870 -45.36 4.50 0.01
N LYS A 871 -44.62 3.88 0.94
CA LYS A 871 -44.15 4.57 2.16
C LYS A 871 -43.27 5.79 1.86
N ARG A 872 -42.58 5.81 0.71
CA ARG A 872 -41.83 6.99 0.24
C ARG A 872 -42.77 8.14 -0.11
N VAL A 873 -43.86 7.85 -0.83
CA VAL A 873 -44.92 8.79 -1.18
C VAL A 873 -45.59 9.35 0.08
N PHE A 874 -45.99 8.48 1.02
CA PHE A 874 -46.61 8.91 2.27
C PHE A 874 -45.68 9.79 3.09
N ARG A 875 -44.39 9.45 3.18
CA ARG A 875 -43.43 10.30 3.89
C ARG A 875 -43.28 11.68 3.23
N ALA A 876 -43.31 11.78 1.91
CA ALA A 876 -43.25 13.07 1.23
C ALA A 876 -44.48 13.95 1.51
N ILE A 877 -45.66 13.33 1.69
CA ILE A 877 -46.89 14.02 2.12
C ILE A 877 -46.79 14.42 3.59
N ASP A 878 -46.40 13.48 4.46
CA ASP A 878 -46.30 13.67 5.92
C ASP A 878 -45.23 14.73 6.29
N GLU A 879 -44.16 14.86 5.48
CA GLU A 879 -43.13 15.90 5.60
C GLU A 879 -43.49 17.21 4.88
N GLU A 880 -44.72 17.35 4.37
CA GLU A 880 -45.26 18.52 3.69
C GLU A 880 -44.44 18.97 2.46
N ILE A 881 -43.73 18.05 1.80
CA ILE A 881 -43.00 18.32 0.55
C ILE A 881 -43.99 18.59 -0.59
N VAL A 882 -45.08 17.83 -0.61
CA VAL A 882 -46.23 17.99 -1.51
C VAL A 882 -47.53 17.83 -0.72
N GLY A 883 -48.63 18.35 -1.25
CA GLY A 883 -49.96 18.06 -0.69
C GLY A 883 -50.43 16.65 -1.06
N VAL A 884 -51.43 16.13 -0.33
CA VAL A 884 -52.07 14.85 -0.64
C VAL A 884 -52.84 14.87 -1.98
N ASN A 885 -53.42 16.03 -2.32
CA ASN A 885 -54.23 16.25 -3.52
C ASN A 885 -53.37 16.72 -4.71
N ILE A 886 -52.29 16.00 -5.01
CA ILE A 886 -51.49 16.25 -6.22
C ILE A 886 -52.01 15.41 -7.39
N VAL A 887 -51.89 16.00 -8.57
CA VAL A 887 -52.26 15.40 -9.85
C VAL A 887 -51.01 15.44 -10.71
N ASP A 888 -50.70 14.30 -11.34
CA ASP A 888 -49.60 14.22 -12.29
C ASP A 888 -49.91 15.11 -13.50
N GLU A 889 -49.07 16.10 -13.76
CA GLU A 889 -49.24 16.99 -14.91
C GLU A 889 -49.04 16.29 -16.25
N ALA A 890 -48.37 15.13 -16.28
CA ALA A 890 -48.08 14.37 -17.49
C ALA A 890 -49.21 13.41 -17.87
N HIS A 891 -49.90 12.80 -16.89
CA HIS A 891 -50.93 11.76 -17.11
C HIS A 891 -52.33 12.18 -16.65
N GLY A 892 -52.44 13.22 -15.81
CA GLY A 892 -53.71 13.70 -15.28
C GLY A 892 -54.27 12.88 -14.11
N ASP A 893 -53.62 11.79 -13.71
CA ASP A 893 -54.03 10.94 -12.59
C ASP A 893 -53.55 11.51 -11.23
N SER A 894 -54.38 11.36 -10.19
CA SER A 894 -53.98 11.65 -8.80
C SER A 894 -53.35 10.44 -8.11
N LEU A 895 -52.77 10.64 -6.92
CA LEU A 895 -52.25 9.53 -6.11
C LEU A 895 -53.29 8.43 -5.86
N LEU A 896 -54.56 8.80 -5.66
CA LEU A 896 -55.64 7.83 -5.47
C LEU A 896 -56.00 7.08 -6.76
N HIS A 897 -55.83 7.70 -7.94
CA HIS A 897 -55.99 7.00 -9.21
C HIS A 897 -54.92 5.92 -9.37
N TYR A 898 -53.65 6.24 -9.06
CA TYR A 898 -52.58 5.23 -9.07
C TYR A 898 -52.84 4.09 -8.07
N ALA A 899 -53.26 4.40 -6.84
CA ALA A 899 -53.62 3.38 -5.85
C ALA A 899 -54.82 2.53 -6.29
N ALA A 900 -55.79 3.08 -7.02
CA ALA A 900 -56.94 2.35 -7.57
C ALA A 900 -56.62 1.49 -8.81
N GLY A 901 -55.37 1.53 -9.29
CA GLY A 901 -54.93 0.83 -10.50
C GLY A 901 -55.14 1.64 -11.77
N GLY A 902 -54.76 2.92 -11.74
CA GLY A 902 -54.71 3.86 -12.88
C GLY A 902 -53.76 3.41 -14.00
N GLU A 903 -53.45 4.28 -14.97
CA GLU A 903 -52.71 3.86 -16.17
C GLU A 903 -51.35 3.21 -15.84
N GLY A 904 -51.19 1.94 -16.23
CA GLY A 904 -49.96 1.15 -16.09
C GLY A 904 -49.05 1.24 -17.34
N GLU A 905 -48.09 0.32 -17.47
CA GLU A 905 -47.13 0.34 -18.59
C GLU A 905 -47.80 0.13 -19.96
N LEU A 906 -47.32 0.86 -20.96
CA LEU A 906 -47.69 0.73 -22.37
C LEU A 906 -47.20 -0.60 -22.93
N ASN A 907 -48.11 -1.46 -23.38
CA ASN A 907 -47.78 -2.68 -24.10
C ASN A 907 -48.18 -2.56 -25.59
N GLU A 908 -47.78 -3.53 -26.42
CA GLU A 908 -48.04 -3.54 -27.88
C GLU A 908 -49.55 -3.52 -28.26
N SER A 909 -50.44 -3.63 -27.27
CA SER A 909 -51.90 -3.65 -27.39
C SER A 909 -52.64 -2.43 -26.82
N GLY A 910 -51.96 -1.51 -26.14
CA GLY A 910 -52.57 -0.32 -25.50
C GLY A 910 -52.08 -0.09 -24.07
N HIS A 911 -52.83 0.69 -23.29
CA HIS A 911 -52.58 0.91 -21.86
C HIS A 911 -53.15 -0.27 -21.06
N ASP A 912 -52.30 -0.99 -20.31
CA ASP A 912 -52.78 -1.90 -19.26
C ASP A 912 -53.13 -1.09 -18.01
N LEU A 913 -54.21 -1.45 -17.30
CA LEU A 913 -54.51 -0.87 -15.99
C LEU A 913 -53.56 -1.44 -14.93
N GLY A 914 -53.05 -0.59 -14.04
CA GLY A 914 -52.20 -0.99 -12.92
C GLY A 914 -52.92 -1.90 -11.92
N LYS A 915 -52.20 -2.51 -10.98
CA LYS A 915 -52.82 -3.30 -9.90
C LYS A 915 -53.32 -2.36 -8.79
N PRO A 916 -54.56 -2.55 -8.28
CA PRO A 916 -55.06 -1.78 -7.14
C PRO A 916 -54.32 -2.15 -5.85
N ASP A 917 -53.82 -1.15 -5.13
CA ASP A 917 -53.19 -1.28 -3.82
C ASP A 917 -54.15 -0.79 -2.72
N TYR A 918 -54.78 -1.75 -2.05
CA TYR A 918 -55.81 -1.48 -1.04
C TYR A 918 -55.28 -0.79 0.21
N GLU A 919 -54.05 -1.13 0.63
CA GLU A 919 -53.45 -0.54 1.83
C GLU A 919 -53.07 0.91 1.53
N ALA A 920 -52.50 1.17 0.35
CA ALA A 920 -52.15 2.51 -0.07
C ALA A 920 -53.38 3.42 -0.23
N ALA A 921 -54.47 2.92 -0.81
CA ALA A 921 -55.71 3.69 -0.93
C ALA A 921 -56.30 4.08 0.44
N GLN A 922 -56.30 3.15 1.40
CA GLN A 922 -56.76 3.44 2.76
C GLN A 922 -55.87 4.49 3.44
N ASP A 923 -54.54 4.35 3.34
CA ASP A 923 -53.58 5.31 3.91
C ASP A 923 -53.72 6.73 3.32
N LEU A 924 -54.08 6.85 2.03
CA LEU A 924 -54.37 8.14 1.38
C LEU A 924 -55.69 8.74 1.87
N ILE A 925 -56.74 7.92 2.02
CA ILE A 925 -58.04 8.35 2.58
C ILE A 925 -57.87 8.83 4.02
N ASP A 926 -57.12 8.09 4.84
CA ASP A 926 -56.82 8.46 6.23
C ASP A 926 -56.00 9.76 6.33
N ARG A 927 -55.41 10.23 5.22
CA ARG A 927 -54.70 11.51 5.06
C ARG A 927 -55.53 12.60 4.40
N ASP A 928 -56.86 12.47 4.40
CA ASP A 928 -57.82 13.43 3.84
C ASP A 928 -57.59 13.72 2.34
N ILE A 929 -57.21 12.71 1.55
CA ILE A 929 -57.24 12.85 0.09
C ILE A 929 -58.66 13.11 -0.38
N ASP A 930 -58.84 14.04 -1.33
CA ASP A 930 -60.13 14.28 -1.97
C ASP A 930 -60.43 13.09 -2.88
N VAL A 931 -61.32 12.22 -2.39
CA VAL A 931 -61.72 10.98 -3.07
C VAL A 931 -62.52 11.24 -4.37
N ASN A 932 -62.96 12.47 -4.59
CA ASN A 932 -63.73 12.90 -5.77
C ASN A 932 -62.88 13.63 -6.81
N ILE A 933 -61.54 13.67 -6.66
CA ILE A 933 -60.66 14.22 -7.71
C ILE A 933 -60.93 13.50 -9.03
N VAL A 934 -61.05 14.28 -10.10
CA VAL A 934 -61.18 13.77 -11.47
C VAL A 934 -59.86 13.91 -12.22
N ASN A 935 -59.52 12.87 -12.98
CA ASN A 935 -58.38 12.92 -13.91
C ASN A 935 -58.73 13.66 -15.21
N ASP A 936 -57.76 13.74 -16.14
CA ASP A 936 -57.93 14.42 -17.44
C ASP A 936 -59.04 13.82 -18.33
N HIS A 937 -59.50 12.60 -18.01
CA HIS A 937 -60.64 11.94 -18.67
C HIS A 937 -61.99 12.22 -18.00
N GLY A 938 -62.01 12.94 -16.87
CA GLY A 938 -63.21 13.19 -16.07
C GLY A 938 -63.60 12.03 -15.16
N PHE A 939 -62.71 11.06 -14.95
CA PHE A 939 -62.94 9.89 -14.10
C PHE A 939 -62.38 10.12 -12.70
N THR A 940 -63.10 9.63 -11.69
CA THR A 940 -62.59 9.55 -10.30
C THR A 940 -61.91 8.21 -10.04
N ALA A 941 -61.21 8.07 -8.91
CA ALA A 941 -60.62 6.78 -8.49
C ALA A 941 -61.66 5.65 -8.41
N LEU A 942 -62.93 5.96 -8.09
CA LEU A 942 -64.03 4.99 -8.11
C LEU A 942 -64.30 4.45 -9.51
N HIS A 943 -64.24 5.31 -10.53
CA HIS A 943 -64.37 4.86 -11.92
C HIS A 943 -63.23 3.91 -12.30
N VAL A 944 -62.00 4.25 -11.91
CA VAL A 944 -60.82 3.41 -12.13
C VAL A 944 -60.99 2.05 -11.47
N ALA A 945 -61.38 2.00 -10.20
CA ALA A 945 -61.60 0.75 -9.46
C ALA A 945 -62.68 -0.14 -10.10
N VAL A 946 -63.77 0.46 -10.60
CA VAL A 946 -64.83 -0.28 -11.30
C VAL A 946 -64.34 -0.81 -12.65
N MET A 947 -63.58 -0.03 -13.42
CA MET A 947 -62.99 -0.47 -14.68
C MET A 947 -61.93 -1.58 -14.48
N ASN A 948 -61.18 -1.52 -13.38
CA ASN A 948 -60.20 -2.52 -12.96
C ASN A 948 -60.85 -3.81 -12.41
N LYS A 949 -62.18 -3.83 -12.20
CA LYS A 949 -62.94 -4.95 -11.62
C LYS A 949 -62.46 -5.31 -10.22
N ALA A 950 -62.21 -4.31 -9.39
CA ALA A 950 -61.64 -4.45 -8.05
C ALA A 950 -62.70 -4.22 -6.95
N PRO A 951 -63.51 -5.24 -6.57
CA PRO A 951 -64.63 -5.04 -5.63
C PRO A 951 -64.19 -4.53 -4.26
N LYS A 952 -63.05 -5.00 -3.76
CA LYS A 952 -62.48 -4.54 -2.49
C LYS A 952 -62.04 -3.06 -2.53
N MET A 953 -61.53 -2.58 -3.67
CA MET A 953 -61.18 -1.16 -3.81
C MET A 953 -62.44 -0.29 -3.86
N VAL A 954 -63.49 -0.77 -4.54
CA VAL A 954 -64.80 -0.10 -4.55
C VAL A 954 -65.39 -0.03 -3.14
N GLU A 955 -65.23 -1.06 -2.31
CA GLU A 955 -65.64 -1.05 -0.89
C GLU A 955 -64.96 0.06 -0.11
N ILE A 956 -63.63 0.14 -0.21
CA ILE A 956 -62.82 1.15 0.49
C ILE A 956 -63.24 2.56 0.06
N LEU A 957 -63.38 2.79 -1.25
CA LEU A 957 -63.73 4.10 -1.80
C LEU A 957 -65.16 4.54 -1.44
N LEU A 958 -66.16 3.64 -1.52
CA LEU A 958 -67.53 3.95 -1.11
C LEU A 958 -67.69 4.13 0.40
N GLY A 959 -66.77 3.56 1.19
CA GLY A 959 -66.72 3.73 2.63
C GLY A 959 -66.04 5.01 3.10
N ALA A 960 -65.39 5.76 2.20
CA ALA A 960 -64.76 7.03 2.53
C ALA A 960 -65.80 8.14 2.79
N ASP A 961 -65.52 9.00 3.77
CA ASP A 961 -66.34 10.18 4.05
C ASP A 961 -66.36 11.12 2.83
N ASP A 962 -67.49 11.77 2.58
CA ASP A 962 -67.71 12.71 1.45
C ASP A 962 -67.57 12.13 0.02
N MET A 963 -67.48 10.80 -0.16
CA MET A 963 -67.52 10.17 -1.49
C MET A 963 -68.82 10.49 -2.24
N ASP A 964 -68.74 11.00 -3.46
CA ASP A 964 -69.86 11.18 -4.38
C ASP A 964 -69.77 10.18 -5.54
N ALA A 965 -70.48 9.06 -5.42
CA ALA A 965 -70.52 8.05 -6.47
C ALA A 965 -71.49 8.37 -7.61
N THR A 966 -72.18 9.52 -7.62
CA THR A 966 -73.25 9.85 -8.58
C THR A 966 -72.77 9.74 -10.03
N SER A 967 -71.67 10.40 -10.38
CA SER A 967 -71.13 10.41 -11.75
C SER A 967 -70.65 9.02 -12.19
N CYS A 968 -70.08 8.24 -11.27
CA CYS A 968 -69.69 6.85 -11.54
C CYS A 968 -70.90 5.96 -11.78
N ILE A 969 -71.96 6.10 -10.99
CA ILE A 969 -73.20 5.33 -11.14
C ILE A 969 -73.84 5.65 -12.50
N GLU A 970 -73.95 6.93 -12.87
CA GLU A 970 -74.44 7.35 -14.18
C GLU A 970 -73.58 6.79 -15.33
N PHE A 971 -72.25 6.84 -15.19
CA PHE A 971 -71.31 6.31 -16.19
C PHE A 971 -71.51 4.81 -16.45
N VAL A 972 -71.74 4.01 -15.39
CA VAL A 972 -71.89 2.55 -15.52
C VAL A 972 -73.33 2.08 -15.79
N GLN A 973 -74.29 3.00 -15.98
CA GLN A 973 -75.65 2.66 -16.40
C GLN A 973 -75.60 2.01 -17.79
N GLY A 974 -76.06 0.76 -17.87
CA GLY A 974 -76.08 -0.02 -19.12
C GLY A 974 -74.77 -0.71 -19.49
N MET A 975 -73.67 -0.53 -18.73
CA MET A 975 -72.43 -1.29 -18.92
C MET A 975 -72.50 -2.68 -18.26
N GLN A 976 -71.77 -3.68 -18.74
CA GLN A 976 -71.58 -4.94 -18.00
C GLN A 976 -70.40 -4.77 -17.02
N ILE A 977 -70.69 -4.75 -15.71
CA ILE A 977 -69.69 -4.70 -14.63
C ILE A 977 -69.85 -5.93 -13.73
N GLU A 978 -68.88 -6.13 -12.83
CA GLU A 978 -68.86 -7.25 -11.90
C GLU A 978 -70.09 -7.21 -10.95
N PRO A 979 -70.81 -8.34 -10.72
CA PRO A 979 -72.07 -8.35 -9.96
C PRO A 979 -71.99 -7.85 -8.51
N GLU A 980 -70.89 -8.10 -7.81
CA GLU A 980 -70.62 -7.60 -6.46
C GLU A 980 -70.52 -6.07 -6.48
N ILE A 981 -69.71 -5.51 -7.40
CA ILE A 981 -69.59 -4.06 -7.60
C ILE A 981 -70.94 -3.41 -7.92
N ARG A 982 -71.76 -4.03 -8.78
CA ARG A 982 -73.12 -3.53 -9.09
C ARG A 982 -73.98 -3.42 -7.83
N THR A 983 -73.95 -4.45 -7.00
CA THR A 983 -74.74 -4.51 -5.76
C THR A 983 -74.34 -3.40 -4.79
N MET A 984 -73.04 -3.09 -4.70
CA MET A 984 -72.51 -2.03 -3.82
C MET A 984 -72.91 -0.63 -4.29
N LEU A 985 -72.81 -0.36 -5.60
CA LEU A 985 -73.22 0.91 -6.18
C LEU A 985 -74.74 1.14 -6.04
N ASP A 986 -75.54 0.10 -6.24
CA ASP A 986 -77.00 0.17 -6.08
C ASP A 986 -77.39 0.42 -4.61
N ALA A 987 -76.68 -0.18 -3.65
CA ALA A 987 -76.89 0.04 -2.22
C ALA A 987 -76.55 1.49 -1.83
N TRP A 988 -75.41 2.01 -2.29
CA TRP A 988 -75.01 3.40 -2.05
C TRP A 988 -76.02 4.38 -2.65
N ALA A 989 -76.51 4.13 -3.87
CA ALA A 989 -77.53 4.96 -4.53
C ALA A 989 -78.86 5.01 -3.75
N GLN A 990 -79.27 3.89 -3.16
CA GLN A 990 -80.47 3.80 -2.31
C GLN A 990 -80.30 4.61 -1.02
N ASP A 991 -79.17 4.47 -0.33
CA ASP A 991 -78.89 5.17 0.93
C ASP A 991 -78.82 6.70 0.73
N HIS A 992 -78.42 7.17 -0.45
CA HIS A 992 -78.29 8.59 -0.78
C HIS A 992 -79.48 9.19 -1.55
N ASN A 993 -80.61 8.46 -1.68
CA ASN A 993 -81.84 8.91 -2.36
C ASN A 993 -81.63 9.40 -3.81
N LEU A 994 -80.68 8.83 -4.54
CA LEU A 994 -80.45 9.15 -5.95
C LEU A 994 -81.61 8.62 -6.81
N LYS A 995 -82.43 9.53 -7.33
CA LYS A 995 -83.41 9.19 -8.35
C LYS A 995 -82.68 8.93 -9.66
N MET A 996 -82.50 7.66 -10.01
CA MET A 996 -82.07 7.24 -11.33
C MET A 996 -82.94 7.93 -12.40
N ALA A 997 -82.30 8.62 -13.33
CA ALA A 997 -83.00 9.25 -14.44
C ALA A 997 -83.67 8.17 -15.31
N ASP A 998 -84.96 8.37 -15.57
CA ASP A 998 -85.74 7.55 -16.50
C ASP A 998 -85.14 7.72 -17.91
N PRO A 999 -84.79 6.64 -18.65
CA PRO A 999 -84.04 6.74 -19.91
C PRO A 999 -84.74 7.49 -21.06
N GLU A 1000 -85.97 7.98 -20.88
CA GLU A 1000 -86.83 8.49 -21.96
C GLU A 1000 -87.16 9.99 -21.96
N GLN A 1001 -86.62 10.84 -21.08
CA GLN A 1001 -86.92 12.28 -21.15
C GLN A 1001 -85.83 13.12 -21.81
N GLY A 1002 -85.93 13.19 -23.14
CA GLY A 1002 -85.28 14.22 -23.96
C GLY A 1002 -85.72 15.64 -23.57
N ARG A 1003 -84.79 16.59 -23.69
CA ARG A 1003 -85.00 18.04 -23.67
C ARG A 1003 -84.04 18.67 -24.66
N ASP A 1004 -84.33 19.73 -25.38
CA ASP A 1004 -85.57 20.39 -25.79
C ASP A 1004 -85.05 21.40 -26.83
N GLU A 1005 -85.42 21.23 -28.10
CA GLU A 1005 -84.98 22.11 -29.18
C GLU A 1005 -85.83 23.37 -29.19
N SER A 1006 -85.25 24.52 -28.78
CA SER A 1006 -85.81 25.82 -29.16
C SER A 1006 -84.72 26.87 -29.45
N PHE A 1007 -84.50 27.05 -30.76
CA PHE A 1007 -84.12 28.25 -31.49
C PHE A 1007 -83.18 29.28 -30.84
N VAL A 1008 -81.92 29.28 -31.26
CA VAL A 1008 -81.13 30.50 -31.53
C VAL A 1008 -80.32 30.28 -32.82
N ALA A 1009 -80.29 31.28 -33.69
CA ALA A 1009 -79.72 31.27 -35.04
C ALA A 1009 -78.43 30.43 -35.20
N VAL A 1010 -78.38 29.60 -36.25
CA VAL A 1010 -77.22 28.77 -36.62
C VAL A 1010 -76.03 29.67 -36.93
N LYS A 1011 -75.28 30.04 -35.89
CA LYS A 1011 -73.85 30.33 -36.02
C LYS A 1011 -73.20 28.97 -36.23
N GLU A 1012 -72.44 28.86 -37.31
CA GLU A 1012 -71.54 27.74 -37.53
C GLU A 1012 -70.77 27.44 -36.22
N PRO A 1013 -70.73 26.19 -35.75
CA PRO A 1013 -70.13 25.87 -34.46
C PRO A 1013 -68.67 26.34 -34.46
N SER A 1014 -68.30 27.07 -33.40
CA SER A 1014 -66.95 27.60 -33.22
C SER A 1014 -66.17 26.73 -32.25
N TYR A 1015 -64.94 26.41 -32.60
CA TYR A 1015 -64.04 25.58 -31.83
C TYR A 1015 -62.78 26.36 -31.43
N LEU A 1016 -62.13 25.94 -30.35
CA LEU A 1016 -60.78 26.42 -30.04
C LEU A 1016 -59.79 25.61 -30.87
N TYR A 1017 -58.85 26.29 -31.51
CA TYR A 1017 -57.76 25.72 -32.28
C TYR A 1017 -56.44 26.20 -31.72
N PHE A 1018 -55.57 25.27 -31.34
CA PHE A 1018 -54.23 25.53 -30.85
C PHE A 1018 -53.22 25.35 -31.98
N THR A 1019 -52.48 26.41 -32.27
CA THR A 1019 -51.39 26.39 -33.25
C THR A 1019 -50.03 26.60 -32.57
N TYR A 1020 -49.09 25.72 -32.89
CA TYR A 1020 -47.72 25.73 -32.34
C TYR A 1020 -46.65 26.02 -33.40
N GLY A 1021 -47.00 25.90 -34.69
CA GLY A 1021 -46.07 25.91 -35.82
C GLY A 1021 -46.06 27.22 -36.63
N SER A 1022 -46.00 27.10 -37.95
CA SER A 1022 -45.87 28.22 -38.90
C SER A 1022 -47.13 29.09 -39.08
N LEU A 1023 -48.22 28.73 -38.42
CA LEU A 1023 -49.49 29.47 -38.40
C LEU A 1023 -49.61 30.48 -37.25
N LYS A 1024 -48.60 30.56 -36.37
CA LYS A 1024 -48.54 31.60 -35.32
C LYS A 1024 -48.41 32.99 -35.92
N LYS A 1025 -48.92 34.00 -35.22
CA LYS A 1025 -48.90 35.38 -35.72
C LYS A 1025 -47.47 35.84 -36.04
N GLY A 1026 -47.26 36.30 -37.27
CA GLY A 1026 -45.95 36.71 -37.78
C GLY A 1026 -45.10 35.59 -38.39
N PHE A 1027 -45.62 34.37 -38.51
CA PHE A 1027 -44.96 33.23 -39.15
C PHE A 1027 -45.48 33.03 -40.60
N PRO A 1028 -44.73 32.34 -41.48
CA PRO A 1028 -44.97 32.38 -42.94
C PRO A 1028 -46.34 31.90 -43.46
N ASN A 1029 -47.05 31.05 -42.71
CA ASN A 1029 -48.38 30.56 -43.11
C ASN A 1029 -49.53 31.37 -42.48
N HIS A 1030 -49.26 32.26 -41.52
CA HIS A 1030 -50.32 32.98 -40.81
C HIS A 1030 -51.09 33.93 -41.73
N ASP A 1031 -50.41 34.76 -42.52
CA ASP A 1031 -51.04 35.82 -43.30
C ASP A 1031 -52.00 35.26 -44.36
N ALA A 1032 -51.62 34.15 -45.01
CA ALA A 1032 -52.43 33.43 -45.99
C ALA A 1032 -53.74 32.87 -45.38
N HIS A 1033 -53.74 32.57 -44.08
CA HIS A 1033 -54.89 32.03 -43.33
C HIS A 1033 -55.44 33.01 -42.27
N SER A 1034 -55.07 34.29 -42.34
CA SER A 1034 -55.46 35.33 -41.38
C SER A 1034 -56.98 35.52 -41.27
N LYS A 1035 -57.74 35.17 -42.31
CA LYS A 1035 -59.21 35.16 -42.27
C LYS A 1035 -59.78 34.09 -41.34
N VAL A 1036 -59.12 32.93 -41.23
CA VAL A 1036 -59.48 31.84 -40.33
C VAL A 1036 -58.92 32.10 -38.92
N LEU A 1037 -57.72 32.67 -38.83
CA LEU A 1037 -57.02 32.97 -37.57
C LEU A 1037 -57.24 34.42 -37.08
N ASN A 1038 -58.46 34.95 -37.20
CA ASN A 1038 -58.76 36.35 -36.84
C ASN A 1038 -59.23 36.56 -35.39
N ASP A 1039 -59.74 35.52 -34.72
CA ASP A 1039 -60.27 35.59 -33.34
C ASP A 1039 -59.26 34.96 -32.37
N PHE A 1040 -58.27 35.77 -31.95
CA PHE A 1040 -57.23 35.36 -31.02
C PHE A 1040 -57.77 35.27 -29.58
N VAL A 1041 -57.62 34.11 -28.96
CA VAL A 1041 -58.10 33.82 -27.60
C VAL A 1041 -57.01 34.07 -26.56
N GLY A 1042 -55.75 33.73 -26.88
CA GLY A 1042 -54.62 33.92 -25.97
C GLY A 1042 -53.42 33.05 -26.29
N MET A 1043 -52.28 33.38 -25.68
CA MET A 1043 -51.11 32.50 -25.66
C MET A 1043 -51.44 31.27 -24.83
N ALA A 1044 -50.99 30.10 -25.29
CA ALA A 1044 -51.27 28.86 -24.62
C ALA A 1044 -50.07 27.92 -24.62
N ARG A 1045 -50.10 26.98 -23.69
CA ARG A 1045 -49.20 25.82 -23.69
C ARG A 1045 -50.01 24.55 -23.63
N THR A 1046 -49.51 23.47 -24.20
CA THR A 1046 -50.07 22.14 -23.95
C THR A 1046 -50.03 21.87 -22.45
N ARG A 1047 -51.10 21.27 -21.90
CA ARG A 1047 -51.17 20.91 -20.48
C ARG A 1047 -50.09 19.89 -20.13
N GLN A 1048 -50.00 18.86 -20.95
CA GLN A 1048 -49.02 17.78 -20.84
C GLN A 1048 -47.83 18.06 -21.77
N PRO A 1049 -46.61 17.59 -21.42
CA PRO A 1049 -45.47 17.58 -22.34
C PRO A 1049 -45.78 16.73 -23.58
N MET A 1050 -45.41 17.24 -24.75
CA MET A 1050 -45.54 16.53 -26.03
C MET A 1050 -44.27 16.76 -26.87
N PRO A 1051 -43.78 15.78 -27.65
CA PRO A 1051 -42.59 15.98 -28.48
C PRO A 1051 -42.95 16.87 -29.67
N LEU A 1052 -42.47 18.10 -29.66
CA LEU A 1052 -42.42 18.95 -30.85
C LEU A 1052 -41.06 18.79 -31.52
N ILE A 1053 -41.01 17.92 -32.52
CA ILE A 1053 -39.79 17.52 -33.23
C ILE A 1053 -39.54 18.46 -34.40
N ILE A 1054 -38.34 19.04 -34.45
CA ILE A 1054 -37.88 19.96 -35.49
C ILE A 1054 -36.61 19.38 -36.14
N PRO A 1055 -36.53 19.27 -37.47
CA PRO A 1055 -35.29 18.86 -38.13
C PRO A 1055 -34.21 19.93 -37.96
N LYS A 1056 -32.93 19.55 -37.89
CA LYS A 1056 -31.82 20.52 -37.76
C LYS A 1056 -31.61 21.36 -39.02
N GLU A 1057 -31.87 20.78 -40.18
CA GLU A 1057 -31.83 21.46 -41.49
C GLU A 1057 -33.24 21.73 -42.02
N PRO A 1058 -33.45 22.77 -42.86
CA PRO A 1058 -34.74 23.06 -43.48
C PRO A 1058 -35.28 21.86 -44.26
N PHE A 1059 -36.40 21.31 -43.80
CA PHE A 1059 -37.07 20.16 -44.38
C PHE A 1059 -38.55 20.17 -44.00
N CYS A 1060 -39.43 20.11 -45.01
CA CYS A 1060 -40.88 20.04 -44.83
C CYS A 1060 -41.49 19.10 -45.87
N ASP A 1061 -42.04 17.97 -45.43
CA ASP A 1061 -42.64 16.96 -46.29
C ASP A 1061 -44.16 17.11 -46.47
N ASN A 1062 -44.81 18.06 -45.76
CA ASN A 1062 -46.21 18.41 -46.01
C ASN A 1062 -46.36 18.99 -47.43
N PRO A 1063 -47.03 18.30 -48.38
CA PRO A 1063 -47.17 18.74 -49.76
C PRO A 1063 -48.04 20.01 -49.89
N ASN A 1064 -48.87 20.30 -48.89
CA ASN A 1064 -49.76 21.46 -48.86
C ASN A 1064 -49.09 22.68 -48.21
N CYS A 1065 -47.93 22.52 -47.54
CA CYS A 1065 -47.12 23.63 -47.07
C CYS A 1065 -46.18 24.11 -48.18
N GLY A 1066 -46.28 25.40 -48.53
CA GLY A 1066 -45.53 26.02 -49.61
C GLY A 1066 -44.09 26.41 -49.31
N TYR A 1067 -43.62 26.24 -48.07
CA TYR A 1067 -42.32 26.70 -47.61
C TYR A 1067 -41.39 25.53 -47.28
N LEU A 1068 -40.11 25.66 -47.60
CA LEU A 1068 -39.04 24.78 -47.16
C LEU A 1068 -38.40 25.37 -45.89
N HIS A 1069 -39.03 25.08 -44.75
CA HIS A 1069 -38.60 25.51 -43.41
C HIS A 1069 -38.31 24.29 -42.54
N ARG A 1070 -37.84 24.51 -41.30
CA ARG A 1070 -37.63 23.42 -40.34
C ARG A 1070 -38.99 23.00 -39.77
N MET A 1071 -39.64 22.01 -40.39
CA MET A 1071 -41.04 21.67 -40.12
C MET A 1071 -41.32 21.35 -38.64
N ALA A 1072 -42.40 21.93 -38.13
CA ALA A 1072 -42.87 21.73 -36.75
C ALA A 1072 -43.73 20.47 -36.65
N THR A 1073 -43.20 19.40 -36.07
CA THR A 1073 -43.89 18.11 -35.99
C THR A 1073 -44.28 17.77 -34.56
N LEU A 1074 -45.55 18.02 -34.20
CA LEU A 1074 -46.10 17.62 -32.91
C LEU A 1074 -46.47 16.14 -32.94
N VAL A 1075 -45.90 15.36 -32.03
CA VAL A 1075 -46.16 13.92 -31.89
C VAL A 1075 -47.14 13.69 -30.76
N ASP A 1076 -48.12 12.82 -31.00
CA ASP A 1076 -49.13 12.45 -30.00
C ASP A 1076 -48.62 11.37 -29.05
N GLN A 1077 -47.58 11.73 -28.28
CA GLN A 1077 -47.05 10.94 -27.17
C GLN A 1077 -47.03 11.84 -25.94
N GLN A 1078 -48.15 11.81 -25.22
CA GLN A 1078 -48.32 12.55 -23.98
C GLN A 1078 -47.30 12.11 -22.93
N GLY A 1079 -46.76 13.06 -22.17
CA GLY A 1079 -45.75 12.80 -21.14
C GLY A 1079 -44.30 12.72 -21.65
N MET A 1080 -44.07 12.83 -22.97
CA MET A 1080 -42.74 12.86 -23.56
C MET A 1080 -42.45 14.23 -24.20
N GLY A 1081 -41.21 14.71 -24.16
CA GLY A 1081 -40.83 16.00 -24.76
C GLY A 1081 -41.03 17.18 -23.81
N LYS A 1082 -41.60 18.29 -24.28
CA LYS A 1082 -41.74 19.54 -23.50
C LYS A 1082 -43.16 20.09 -23.60
N GLN A 1083 -43.60 20.93 -22.67
CA GLN A 1083 -44.84 21.67 -22.85
C GLN A 1083 -44.69 22.62 -24.05
N VAL A 1084 -45.55 22.46 -25.04
CA VAL A 1084 -45.43 23.14 -26.33
C VAL A 1084 -46.15 24.48 -26.26
N GLY A 1085 -45.43 25.57 -26.51
CA GLY A 1085 -45.97 26.91 -26.58
C GLY A 1085 -46.55 27.26 -27.95
N GLY A 1086 -47.70 27.94 -27.91
CA GLY A 1086 -48.43 28.33 -29.10
C GLY A 1086 -49.51 29.37 -28.83
N GLU A 1087 -50.43 29.46 -29.77
CA GLU A 1087 -51.51 30.43 -29.80
C GLU A 1087 -52.85 29.71 -29.94
N VAL A 1088 -53.88 30.17 -29.24
CA VAL A 1088 -55.25 29.64 -29.40
C VAL A 1088 -56.10 30.65 -30.14
N TYR A 1089 -56.79 30.16 -31.17
CA TYR A 1089 -57.76 30.91 -31.96
C TYR A 1089 -59.13 30.26 -31.84
N ARG A 1090 -60.18 31.06 -31.98
CA ARG A 1090 -61.53 30.55 -32.19
C ARG A 1090 -61.79 30.45 -33.68
N VAL A 1091 -62.06 29.25 -34.16
CA VAL A 1091 -62.27 28.94 -35.59
C VAL A 1091 -63.65 28.34 -35.81
N THR A 1092 -64.29 28.67 -36.93
CA THR A 1092 -65.56 28.03 -37.33
C THR A 1092 -65.31 26.65 -37.94
N GLU A 1093 -66.37 25.85 -38.12
CA GLU A 1093 -66.31 24.55 -38.80
C GLU A 1093 -65.72 24.65 -40.24
N SER A 1094 -66.12 25.67 -41.01
CA SER A 1094 -65.53 25.99 -42.31
C SER A 1094 -64.06 26.40 -42.22
N GLY A 1095 -63.68 27.13 -41.16
CA GLY A 1095 -62.29 27.48 -40.86
C GLY A 1095 -61.44 26.24 -40.57
N LEU A 1096 -61.95 25.30 -39.78
CA LEU A 1096 -61.30 24.00 -39.56
C LEU A 1096 -61.14 23.21 -40.87
N SER A 1097 -62.12 23.25 -41.76
CA SER A 1097 -62.04 22.61 -43.09
C SER A 1097 -61.00 23.25 -44.02
N GLU A 1098 -60.65 24.52 -43.79
CA GLU A 1098 -59.54 25.18 -44.48
C GLU A 1098 -58.19 24.78 -43.89
N LEU A 1099 -58.08 24.71 -42.57
CA LEU A 1099 -56.88 24.20 -41.88
C LEU A 1099 -56.63 22.73 -42.21
N ASP A 1100 -57.68 21.91 -42.32
CA ASP A 1100 -57.58 20.50 -42.73
C ASP A 1100 -56.91 20.35 -44.10
N ARG A 1101 -57.20 21.26 -45.05
CA ARG A 1101 -56.57 21.26 -46.38
C ARG A 1101 -55.09 21.64 -46.31
N LEU A 1102 -54.72 22.59 -45.46
CA LEU A 1102 -53.32 22.99 -45.27
C LEU A 1102 -52.50 21.90 -44.57
N GLU A 1103 -53.07 21.29 -43.53
CA GLU A 1103 -52.38 20.28 -42.71
C GLU A 1103 -52.46 18.87 -43.31
N GLY A 1104 -53.12 18.72 -44.48
CA GLY A 1104 -53.25 17.45 -45.17
C GLY A 1104 -54.07 16.41 -44.39
N TYR A 1105 -55.12 16.85 -43.69
CA TYR A 1105 -56.06 15.99 -42.97
C TYR A 1105 -57.28 15.69 -43.85
N HIS A 1106 -57.48 14.40 -44.16
CA HIS A 1106 -58.56 13.88 -45.02
C HIS A 1106 -59.65 13.14 -44.22
N GLY A 1107 -59.64 13.24 -42.89
CA GLY A 1107 -60.60 12.61 -41.99
C GLY A 1107 -60.01 11.47 -41.14
N PRO A 1108 -60.77 10.97 -40.14
CA PRO A 1108 -60.29 9.95 -39.22
C PRO A 1108 -59.87 8.66 -39.94
N GLY A 1109 -58.65 8.17 -39.69
CA GLY A 1109 -58.16 6.89 -40.23
C GLY A 1109 -57.77 6.86 -41.70
N SER A 1110 -57.75 8.00 -42.41
CA SER A 1110 -57.28 8.05 -43.80
C SER A 1110 -55.76 7.82 -43.87
N PRO A 1111 -55.28 6.91 -44.75
CA PRO A 1111 -53.84 6.69 -44.93
C PRO A 1111 -53.14 7.84 -45.68
N GLN A 1112 -53.91 8.80 -46.20
CA GLN A 1112 -53.39 10.00 -46.88
C GLN A 1112 -53.12 11.15 -45.91
N ASN A 1113 -53.42 10.98 -44.61
CA ASN A 1113 -53.22 12.02 -43.61
C ASN A 1113 -51.73 12.32 -43.42
N VAL A 1114 -51.37 13.60 -43.51
CA VAL A 1114 -50.06 14.09 -43.06
C VAL A 1114 -50.12 14.38 -41.56
N TYR A 1115 -51.10 15.20 -41.15
CA TYR A 1115 -51.49 15.37 -39.77
C TYR A 1115 -52.89 14.80 -39.51
N VAL A 1116 -53.16 14.46 -38.24
CA VAL A 1116 -54.45 14.06 -37.70
C VAL A 1116 -54.92 15.14 -36.75
N ARG A 1117 -56.18 15.56 -36.89
CA ARG A 1117 -56.81 16.51 -35.96
C ARG A 1117 -57.26 15.81 -34.68
N LYS A 1118 -56.74 16.23 -33.52
CA LYS A 1118 -57.14 15.73 -32.19
C LYS A 1118 -57.52 16.88 -31.26
N LYS A 1119 -58.35 16.60 -30.25
CA LYS A 1119 -58.57 17.52 -29.14
C LYS A 1119 -57.50 17.27 -28.09
N ILE A 1120 -56.81 18.33 -27.70
CA ILE A 1120 -55.82 18.32 -26.62
C ILE A 1120 -56.17 19.40 -25.59
N ASN A 1121 -55.75 19.19 -24.35
CA ASN A 1121 -55.92 20.19 -23.30
C ASN A 1121 -54.77 21.20 -23.37
N VAL A 1122 -55.13 22.49 -23.47
CA VAL A 1122 -54.17 23.60 -23.45
C VAL A 1122 -54.50 24.55 -22.29
N VAL A 1123 -53.47 25.13 -21.68
CA VAL A 1123 -53.61 26.10 -20.62
C VAL A 1123 -53.54 27.49 -21.22
N VAL A 1124 -54.65 28.23 -21.14
CA VAL A 1124 -54.77 29.63 -21.60
C VAL A 1124 -54.98 30.50 -20.37
N GLU A 1125 -54.03 31.40 -20.07
CA GLU A 1125 -54.09 32.29 -18.89
C GLU A 1125 -54.34 31.54 -17.57
N GLY A 1126 -53.74 30.36 -17.41
CA GLY A 1126 -53.89 29.52 -16.21
C GLY A 1126 -55.18 28.69 -16.16
N VAL A 1127 -56.04 28.79 -17.18
CA VAL A 1127 -57.29 28.01 -17.28
C VAL A 1127 -57.15 26.93 -18.36
N MET A 1128 -57.43 25.69 -17.99
CA MET A 1128 -57.44 24.57 -18.92
C MET A 1128 -58.62 24.70 -19.89
N LYS A 1129 -58.35 24.55 -21.19
CA LYS A 1129 -59.36 24.53 -22.25
C LYS A 1129 -59.05 23.42 -23.26
N PRO A 1130 -60.03 22.60 -23.66
CA PRO A 1130 -59.85 21.66 -24.76
C PRO A 1130 -59.83 22.42 -26.10
N ALA A 1131 -58.79 22.22 -26.91
CA ALA A 1131 -58.63 22.81 -28.23
C ALA A 1131 -58.24 21.75 -29.26
N TYR A 1132 -58.66 21.94 -30.52
CA TYR A 1132 -58.16 21.14 -31.62
C TYR A 1132 -56.71 21.50 -31.93
N ALA A 1133 -55.89 20.49 -32.16
CA ALA A 1133 -54.54 20.61 -32.68
C ALA A 1133 -54.30 19.55 -33.75
N TYR A 1134 -53.31 19.77 -34.61
CA TYR A 1134 -52.86 18.81 -35.60
C TYR A 1134 -51.64 18.09 -35.03
N VAL A 1135 -51.68 16.76 -34.99
CA VAL A 1135 -50.57 15.89 -34.57
C VAL A 1135 -50.16 15.01 -35.75
N ILE A 1136 -48.89 14.66 -35.87
CA ILE A 1136 -48.40 13.94 -37.05
C ILE A 1136 -49.04 12.55 -37.16
N ALA A 1137 -49.41 12.14 -38.36
CA ALA A 1137 -50.07 10.84 -38.60
C ALA A 1137 -49.12 9.64 -38.46
N ASP A 1138 -47.86 9.79 -38.87
CA ASP A 1138 -46.81 8.77 -38.77
C ASP A 1138 -45.73 9.20 -37.75
N PRO A 1139 -45.92 8.92 -36.46
CA PRO A 1139 -45.02 9.39 -35.40
C PRO A 1139 -43.65 8.69 -35.44
N GLU A 1140 -43.58 7.41 -35.82
CA GLU A 1140 -42.34 6.61 -35.78
C GLU A 1140 -41.25 7.17 -36.70
N LYS A 1141 -41.62 7.66 -37.88
CA LYS A 1141 -40.69 8.33 -38.80
C LYS A 1141 -39.90 9.46 -38.12
N TYR A 1142 -40.60 10.29 -37.36
CA TYR A 1142 -40.03 11.48 -36.73
C TYR A 1142 -39.31 11.16 -35.43
N LEU A 1143 -39.85 10.23 -34.63
CA LEU A 1143 -39.17 9.70 -33.45
C LEU A 1143 -37.83 9.05 -33.80
N LYS A 1144 -37.77 8.30 -34.90
CA LYS A 1144 -36.51 7.76 -35.41
C LYS A 1144 -35.51 8.86 -35.77
N SER A 1145 -35.94 9.92 -36.46
CA SER A 1145 -35.06 11.05 -36.82
C SER A 1145 -34.46 11.76 -35.60
N TRP A 1146 -35.22 11.80 -34.49
CA TRP A 1146 -34.76 12.32 -33.22
C TRP A 1146 -33.74 11.38 -32.55
N ARG A 1147 -34.01 10.07 -32.50
CA ARG A 1147 -33.07 9.05 -31.99
C ARG A 1147 -31.74 9.04 -32.76
N GLU A 1148 -31.78 9.27 -34.07
CA GLU A 1148 -30.59 9.35 -34.94
C GLU A 1148 -29.86 10.72 -34.87
N GLY A 1149 -30.37 11.69 -34.11
CA GLY A 1149 -29.75 12.99 -33.87
C GLY A 1149 -29.86 13.99 -35.04
N THR A 1150 -30.67 13.69 -36.05
CA THR A 1150 -30.94 14.56 -37.21
C THR A 1150 -32.02 15.63 -36.94
N SER A 1151 -32.80 15.42 -35.89
CA SER A 1151 -33.84 16.35 -35.40
C SER A 1151 -33.65 16.63 -33.91
N GLU A 1152 -34.31 17.66 -33.40
CA GLU A 1152 -34.32 18.07 -31.99
C GLU A 1152 -35.75 18.29 -31.47
N VAL A 1153 -35.94 18.24 -30.15
CA VAL A 1153 -37.23 18.52 -29.49
C VAL A 1153 -37.18 19.90 -28.83
N VAL A 1154 -38.15 20.75 -29.15
CA VAL A 1154 -38.22 22.14 -28.66
C VAL A 1154 -39.52 22.39 -27.88
N SER A 1155 -39.51 23.33 -26.94
CA SER A 1155 -40.74 23.79 -26.25
C SER A 1155 -41.47 24.88 -27.03
N ASP A 1156 -40.73 25.72 -27.76
CA ASP A 1156 -41.27 26.86 -28.50
C ASP A 1156 -40.69 26.86 -29.91
N TYR A 1157 -41.58 26.88 -30.91
CA TYR A 1157 -41.18 27.03 -32.30
C TYR A 1157 -40.87 28.48 -32.62
N THR A 1158 -39.62 28.83 -32.88
CA THR A 1158 -39.20 30.22 -33.06
C THR A 1158 -39.26 30.66 -34.52
N LEU A 1159 -39.17 31.98 -34.76
CA LEU A 1159 -39.27 32.53 -36.11
C LEU A 1159 -38.11 32.09 -37.01
N ASP A 1160 -36.90 31.92 -36.47
CA ASP A 1160 -35.74 31.41 -37.22
C ASP A 1160 -35.95 29.97 -37.72
N MET A 1161 -36.68 29.13 -36.98
CA MET A 1161 -37.04 27.78 -37.42
C MET A 1161 -38.09 27.80 -38.54
N ALA A 1162 -38.96 28.81 -38.50
CA ALA A 1162 -40.03 28.99 -39.46
C ALA A 1162 -39.61 29.66 -40.77
N GLN A 1163 -38.53 30.45 -40.77
CA GLN A 1163 -38.00 31.07 -41.98
C GLN A 1163 -37.49 30.00 -42.95
N GLY A 1164 -37.98 30.06 -44.19
CA GLY A 1164 -37.65 29.10 -45.23
C GLY A 1164 -37.93 29.68 -46.61
N GLU A 1165 -37.25 29.16 -47.63
CA GLU A 1165 -37.51 29.55 -49.02
C GLU A 1165 -38.80 28.89 -49.54
N PRO A 1166 -39.56 29.53 -50.44
CA PRO A 1166 -40.68 28.88 -51.11
C PRO A 1166 -40.23 27.59 -51.80
N LYS A 1167 -41.03 26.52 -51.70
CA LYS A 1167 -40.76 25.27 -52.43
C LYS A 1167 -40.76 25.54 -53.94
N PRO A 1168 -39.94 24.82 -54.74
CA PRO A 1168 -39.92 24.99 -56.19
C PRO A 1168 -41.34 24.87 -56.79
N GLY A 1169 -41.80 25.93 -57.46
CA GLY A 1169 -43.15 26.01 -58.04
C GLY A 1169 -44.24 26.61 -57.14
N PHE A 1170 -43.90 27.01 -55.91
CA PHE A 1170 -44.80 27.74 -55.03
C PHE A 1170 -44.61 29.26 -55.18
N GLU A 1171 -45.65 29.97 -55.63
CA GLU A 1171 -45.68 31.44 -55.62
C GLU A 1171 -46.23 31.91 -54.27
N PRO A 1172 -45.44 32.60 -53.42
CA PRO A 1172 -45.95 33.14 -52.16
C PRO A 1172 -47.06 34.16 -52.47
N VAL A 1173 -48.20 34.01 -51.79
CA VAL A 1173 -49.30 34.98 -51.88
C VAL A 1173 -48.84 36.27 -51.22
N VAL A 1174 -48.73 37.35 -52.01
CA VAL A 1174 -48.35 38.70 -51.56
C VAL A 1174 -49.51 39.40 -50.88
#